data_AF-A0A7M1VQV7-F1
#
_entry.id   AF-A0A7M1VQV7-F1
#
_cell.length_a   1.000
_cell.length_b   1.000
_cell.length_c   1.000
_cell.angle_alpha   90.00
_cell.angle_beta   90.00
_cell.angle_gamma   90.00
#
_symmetry.space_group_name_H-M   'P 1'
#
loop_
_entity.id
_entity.type
_entity.pdbx_description
1 polymer ?
#
loop_
_entity_poly.entity_id
_entity_poly.type
_entity_poly.pdbx_seq_one_letter_code
_entity_poly.pdbx_strand_id
1 'polypeptide(L)'
;MNLIRTSLSLSLMGPALGWAQDMPFEAPPLQPSQMDFGGVGLMQMPTGRMAPEGEFNFAVTGSDEYLFYNVTLQVMPWLETTIRYTMVNDLFYSDDPSFSGDTKYTDKGIDFKVRLLQESEYLPELSVGVRDFAGTGLFDGEFVAATKRYSNPNLGTFDFTLGMGWGYLGTRDNFSNPACKLSDSFCERPSDFKGNGGSVDFERWFKGPAALFGGVEYQTLHAPLRFKLEYDSNNYSEDFPVVRGGVDMTPHTPWNFGVLYRLGHMADLRLSYERGDTLVAGVSLYTNFNDMPSFWRDTPTPEVEDKQPEQLSDVDWERVTEELDKIAGYQNTQLYVEDNTVSVVGEQKKYRDRNEAHEKAAAVLYNEMPDNIDTFTINERSRGLIGDQTVISKEKYRDFAEVNYINPNIEDATSTSSDKPQGKLAYDGFERFDWGFSPKLAQTLGNPEEFYLFSVGLSGSASYWLTDNLEIGGSLYWDWYNNYDKFNYVTPPDGTSIPRVRTMFRAYQNEHAVTMSNLQLTWFQEYSDTMDQQFYAGYLESMFAGVGTEFLYRPKGANWAIGADVNLISQRDPQSYFGVYDEKWQYVPEYGRPFQVVDKGFTGFVSGYYYPQWDFLQDLMIQVDVGQFLAGDIGTQVNVSKQFKSGVIAGAFASISDLSADEFGEGSFTKGFYISIPFDIMTVKPSNNRAFFSWQPLTRDGGQKLGRKYSLIELTDERNPWYQRPNASNAE
;
A
#
# COMPACT_ATOMS: atom_id res chain seq x y z
N MET A 1 -9.84 -25.51 40.59
CA MET A 1 -10.40 -24.31 39.95
C MET A 1 -9.64 -23.11 40.48
N ASN A 2 -8.53 -22.75 39.83
CA ASN A 2 -7.76 -21.53 40.07
C ASN A 2 -7.62 -20.85 38.71
N LEU A 3 -8.21 -19.67 38.56
CA LEU A 3 -8.04 -18.82 37.39
C LEU A 3 -6.64 -18.19 37.44
N ILE A 4 -5.79 -18.58 36.49
CA ILE A 4 -4.55 -17.87 36.18
C ILE A 4 -4.93 -16.74 35.23
N ARG A 5 -4.79 -15.49 35.70
CA ARG A 5 -4.81 -14.29 34.86
C ARG A 5 -3.48 -14.23 34.11
N THR A 6 -3.48 -14.53 32.82
CA THR A 6 -2.39 -14.19 31.91
C THR A 6 -2.58 -12.75 31.46
N SER A 7 -1.84 -11.83 32.10
CA SER A 7 -1.62 -10.48 31.59
C SER A 7 -0.62 -10.55 30.43
N LEU A 8 -1.07 -10.20 29.22
CA LEU A 8 -0.23 -10.02 28.05
C LEU A 8 0.57 -8.72 28.25
N SER A 9 1.86 -8.82 28.55
CA SER A 9 2.75 -7.65 28.60
C SER A 9 3.06 -7.19 27.18
N LEU A 10 2.39 -6.13 26.73
CA LEU A 10 2.76 -5.38 25.54
C LEU A 10 4.06 -4.63 25.84
N SER A 11 5.20 -5.21 25.45
CA SER A 11 6.51 -4.56 25.56
C SER A 11 6.66 -3.51 24.47
N LEU A 12 6.24 -2.28 24.77
CA LEU A 12 6.67 -1.06 24.07
C LEU A 12 8.17 -0.88 24.31
N MET A 13 9.00 -1.42 23.43
CA MET A 13 10.41 -1.03 23.33
C MET A 13 10.48 0.29 22.55
N GLY A 14 10.27 1.40 23.25
CA GLY A 14 10.67 2.71 22.73
C GLY A 14 12.16 2.93 23.00
N PRO A 15 12.96 3.39 22.03
CA PRO A 15 14.25 3.99 22.36
C PRO A 15 13.97 5.24 23.20
N ALA A 16 14.56 5.28 24.40
CA ALA A 16 14.61 6.48 25.22
C ALA A 16 15.53 7.49 24.51
N LEU A 17 14.97 8.23 23.55
CA LEU A 17 15.62 9.39 22.96
C LEU A 17 15.63 10.50 24.03
N GLY A 18 16.84 10.89 24.41
CA GLY A 18 17.10 11.99 25.31
C GLY A 18 16.49 13.27 24.76
N TRP A 19 15.88 14.05 25.66
CA TRP A 19 15.31 15.36 25.37
C TRP A 19 16.45 16.34 25.12
N ALA A 20 16.91 16.44 23.88
CA ALA A 20 17.64 17.62 23.44
C ALA A 20 16.59 18.73 23.23
N GLN A 21 16.50 19.68 24.16
CA GLN A 21 15.84 20.94 23.86
C GLN A 21 16.69 21.64 22.79
N ASP A 22 16.11 21.84 21.60
CA ASP A 22 16.64 22.79 20.62
C ASP A 22 16.87 24.16 21.26
N MET A 23 17.89 24.86 20.77
CA MET A 23 18.45 26.08 21.38
C MET A 23 17.38 27.11 21.83
N PRO A 24 17.58 27.79 22.97
CA PRO A 24 16.56 28.61 23.65
C PRO A 24 16.18 29.93 22.95
N PHE A 25 16.53 30.13 21.68
CA PHE A 25 16.32 31.39 20.95
C PHE A 25 15.36 31.31 19.76
N GLU A 26 14.88 30.12 19.39
CA GLU A 26 13.91 29.96 18.29
C GLU A 26 12.56 29.43 18.80
N ALA A 27 11.48 29.99 18.29
CA ALA A 27 10.13 29.49 18.57
C ALA A 27 10.00 28.06 18.03
N PRO A 28 9.34 27.14 18.75
CA PRO A 28 9.13 25.78 18.26
C PRO A 28 8.51 25.79 16.86
N PRO A 29 8.99 24.95 15.92
CA PRO A 29 8.44 24.90 14.58
C PRO A 29 6.99 24.41 14.65
N LEU A 30 6.07 25.16 14.03
CA LEU A 30 4.70 24.70 13.88
C LEU A 30 4.65 23.60 12.81
N GLN A 31 4.37 22.38 13.25
CA GLN A 31 4.04 21.28 12.36
C GLN A 31 2.55 21.35 11.99
N PRO A 32 2.18 21.08 10.73
CA PRO A 32 0.78 20.92 10.37
C PRO A 32 0.07 19.90 11.27
N SER A 33 -1.22 20.11 11.54
CA SER A 33 -2.04 19.16 12.29
C SER A 33 -3.30 18.79 11.53
N GLN A 34 -3.88 17.66 11.90
CA GLN A 34 -5.02 17.08 11.20
C GLN A 34 -6.34 17.71 11.67
N MET A 35 -7.30 17.88 10.76
CA MET A 35 -8.71 18.20 11.07
C MET A 35 -9.48 16.95 11.51
N ASP A 36 -10.75 17.10 11.91
CA ASP A 36 -11.56 16.00 12.47
C ASP A 36 -11.94 14.94 11.43
N PHE A 37 -12.07 15.37 10.18
CA PHE A 37 -12.27 14.50 9.01
C PHE A 37 -10.99 13.83 8.49
N GLY A 38 -9.82 14.12 9.09
CA GLY A 38 -8.51 13.77 8.55
C GLY A 38 -8.05 14.77 7.48
N GLY A 39 -6.79 14.72 7.07
CA GLY A 39 -6.19 15.77 6.24
C GLY A 39 -5.71 16.96 7.07
N VAL A 40 -4.73 17.71 6.58
CA VAL A 40 -4.22 18.88 7.30
C VAL A 40 -5.26 20.01 7.30
N GLY A 41 -5.60 20.49 8.49
CA GLY A 41 -6.67 21.49 8.67
C GLY A 41 -6.75 22.04 10.10
N LEU A 42 -7.77 22.86 10.35
CA LEU A 42 -8.11 23.40 11.66
C LEU A 42 -8.89 22.34 12.49
N MET A 43 -10.16 22.54 12.81
CA MET A 43 -11.03 21.52 13.45
C MET A 43 -11.94 20.91 12.39
N GLN A 44 -12.84 21.72 11.83
CA GLN A 44 -13.76 21.32 10.79
C GLN A 44 -13.29 21.78 9.40
N MET A 45 -12.53 22.89 9.35
CA MET A 45 -12.16 23.58 8.13
C MET A 45 -10.74 23.19 7.65
N PRO A 46 -10.55 23.01 6.33
CA PRO A 46 -9.24 22.72 5.77
C PRO A 46 -8.33 23.95 5.79
N THR A 47 -7.02 23.74 5.63
CA THR A 47 -6.05 24.84 5.43
C THR A 47 -5.33 24.72 4.10
N GLY A 48 -4.59 25.76 3.73
CA GLY A 48 -3.70 25.76 2.58
C GLY A 48 -2.46 24.88 2.77
N ARG A 49 -2.16 24.42 3.99
CA ARG A 49 -0.91 23.73 4.35
C ARG A 49 -0.86 22.29 3.88
N MET A 50 0.34 21.89 3.49
CA MET A 50 0.76 20.50 3.29
C MET A 50 1.67 20.02 4.41
N ALA A 51 1.57 18.73 4.74
CA ALA A 51 2.56 18.04 5.56
C ALA A 51 3.85 17.76 4.74
N PRO A 52 4.94 17.30 5.38
CA PRO A 52 6.10 16.76 4.67
C PRO A 52 5.72 15.55 3.80
N GLU A 53 6.33 15.41 2.62
CA GLU A 53 6.12 14.22 1.76
C GLU A 53 6.42 12.94 2.54
N GLY A 54 5.53 11.95 2.42
CA GLY A 54 5.62 10.67 3.12
C GLY A 54 5.00 10.68 4.52
N GLU A 55 4.56 11.84 5.04
CA GLU A 55 3.83 11.87 6.32
C GLU A 55 2.56 11.03 6.21
N PHE A 56 2.49 9.99 7.03
CA PHE A 56 1.35 9.10 7.18
C PHE A 56 0.73 9.37 8.55
N ASN A 57 -0.58 9.54 8.56
CA ASN A 57 -1.36 9.77 9.76
C ASN A 57 -2.51 8.78 9.88
N PHE A 58 -2.68 8.22 11.08
CA PHE A 58 -3.91 7.55 11.49
C PHE A 58 -4.57 8.34 12.62
N ALA A 59 -5.85 8.70 12.48
CA ALA A 59 -6.56 9.47 13.50
C ALA A 59 -7.91 8.85 13.84
N VAL A 60 -8.29 8.99 15.12
CA VAL A 60 -9.64 8.71 15.62
C VAL A 60 -10.15 9.96 16.31
N THR A 61 -11.31 10.45 15.88
CA THR A 61 -11.95 11.65 16.43
C THR A 61 -13.42 11.38 16.70
N GLY A 62 -13.93 11.77 17.86
CA GLY A 62 -15.30 11.49 18.26
C GLY A 62 -16.02 12.68 18.91
N SER A 63 -17.31 12.78 18.61
CA SER A 63 -18.31 13.62 19.26
C SER A 63 -19.50 12.75 19.68
N ASP A 64 -20.55 13.36 20.21
CA ASP A 64 -21.79 12.65 20.53
C ASP A 64 -22.47 12.10 19.25
N GLU A 65 -22.36 12.81 18.12
CA GLU A 65 -23.03 12.45 16.85
C GLU A 65 -22.17 11.55 15.96
N TYR A 66 -20.85 11.76 15.94
CA TYR A 66 -19.97 11.13 14.97
C TYR A 66 -18.74 10.48 15.61
N LEU A 67 -18.29 9.40 14.98
CA LEU A 67 -16.96 8.82 15.20
C LEU A 67 -16.25 8.67 13.85
N PHE A 68 -15.09 9.31 13.73
CA PHE A 68 -14.28 9.35 12.52
C PHE A 68 -13.03 8.49 12.70
N TYR A 69 -12.77 7.62 11.73
CA TYR A 69 -11.50 6.91 11.55
C TYR A 69 -10.87 7.37 10.25
N ASN A 70 -9.69 7.98 10.34
CA ASN A 70 -9.05 8.62 9.20
C ASN A 70 -7.65 8.07 8.96
N VAL A 71 -7.29 7.90 7.70
CA VAL A 71 -5.92 7.64 7.24
C VAL A 71 -5.56 8.73 6.24
N THR A 72 -4.52 9.50 6.53
CA THR A 72 -4.03 10.56 5.63
C THR A 72 -2.61 10.26 5.20
N LEU A 73 -2.31 10.46 3.92
CA LEU A 73 -0.98 10.33 3.36
C LEU A 73 -0.65 11.57 2.54
N GLN A 74 0.47 12.22 2.87
CA GLN A 74 1.08 13.23 2.01
C GLN A 74 1.87 12.53 0.89
N VAL A 75 1.16 12.13 -0.17
CA VAL A 75 1.70 11.31 -1.27
C VAL A 75 2.85 12.00 -1.98
N MET A 76 2.67 13.28 -2.32
CA MET A 76 3.67 14.13 -2.95
C MET A 76 3.76 15.44 -2.17
N PRO A 77 4.82 16.26 -2.33
CA PRO A 77 4.93 17.55 -1.65
C PRO A 77 3.74 18.49 -1.93
N TRP A 78 3.00 18.24 -3.02
CA TRP A 78 1.86 19.02 -3.46
C TRP A 78 0.53 18.25 -3.43
N LEU A 79 0.50 16.95 -3.09
CA LEU A 79 -0.70 16.11 -3.08
C LEU A 79 -0.88 15.40 -1.75
N GLU A 80 -1.97 15.71 -1.06
CA GLU A 80 -2.44 15.02 0.15
C GLU A 80 -3.71 14.23 -0.19
N THR A 81 -3.83 13.02 0.35
CA THR A 81 -5.02 12.18 0.20
C THR A 81 -5.46 11.64 1.54
N THR A 82 -6.77 11.54 1.76
CA THR A 82 -7.35 11.02 3.00
C THR A 82 -8.42 9.99 2.69
N ILE A 83 -8.43 8.90 3.45
CA ILE A 83 -9.51 7.91 3.50
C ILE A 83 -10.16 8.02 4.88
N ARG A 84 -11.49 8.01 4.92
CA ARG A 84 -12.26 8.13 6.15
C ARG A 84 -13.38 7.11 6.21
N TYR A 85 -13.58 6.55 7.40
CA TYR A 85 -14.85 5.96 7.80
C TYR A 85 -15.53 6.84 8.84
N THR A 86 -16.81 7.15 8.62
CA THR A 86 -17.63 7.93 9.54
C THR A 86 -18.76 7.05 10.07
N MET A 87 -18.78 6.81 11.38
CA MET A 87 -19.92 6.20 12.05
C MET A 87 -20.85 7.30 12.57
N VAL A 88 -22.14 7.12 12.36
CA VAL A 88 -23.19 8.03 12.84
C VAL A 88 -23.89 7.39 14.02
N ASN A 89 -23.73 7.97 15.20
CA ASN A 89 -24.03 7.27 16.46
C ASN A 89 -25.51 6.95 16.65
N ASP A 90 -26.41 7.82 16.16
CA ASP A 90 -27.86 7.72 16.38
C ASP A 90 -28.62 7.06 15.22
N LEU A 91 -27.91 6.55 14.21
CA LEU A 91 -28.52 5.91 13.04
C LEU A 91 -28.07 4.46 12.91
N PHE A 92 -29.01 3.58 12.59
CA PHE A 92 -28.71 2.21 12.17
C PHE A 92 -28.32 2.18 10.69
N TYR A 93 -27.51 1.19 10.32
CA TYR A 93 -27.09 0.96 8.94
C TYR A 93 -28.29 0.65 8.03
N SER A 94 -29.24 -0.16 8.51
CA SER A 94 -30.53 -0.46 7.88
C SER A 94 -31.63 -0.50 8.93
N ASP A 95 -32.85 -0.14 8.51
CA ASP A 95 -34.06 -0.30 9.31
C ASP A 95 -34.51 -1.78 9.42
N ASP A 96 -33.88 -2.69 8.67
CA ASP A 96 -34.11 -4.13 8.75
C ASP A 96 -33.07 -4.80 9.67
N PRO A 97 -33.45 -5.23 10.90
CA PRO A 97 -32.54 -5.89 11.81
C PRO A 97 -32.00 -7.23 11.28
N SER A 98 -32.70 -7.86 10.33
CA SER A 98 -32.22 -9.10 9.71
C SER A 98 -31.08 -8.86 8.70
N PHE A 99 -30.92 -7.61 8.23
CA PHE A 99 -29.87 -7.22 7.30
C PHE A 99 -28.60 -6.76 8.04
N SER A 100 -28.71 -5.84 9.00
CA SER A 100 -27.54 -5.22 9.66
C SER A 100 -27.53 -5.32 11.20
N GLY A 101 -28.53 -5.94 11.82
CA GLY A 101 -28.66 -5.93 13.29
C GLY A 101 -28.66 -4.51 13.86
N ASP A 102 -27.92 -4.32 14.96
CA ASP A 102 -27.77 -3.04 15.65
C ASP A 102 -26.55 -2.23 15.15
N THR A 103 -25.99 -2.58 13.98
CA THR A 103 -24.82 -1.91 13.42
C THR A 103 -25.16 -0.46 13.05
N LYS A 104 -24.31 0.47 13.51
CA LYS A 104 -24.45 1.90 13.24
C LYS A 104 -24.22 2.22 11.77
N TYR A 105 -24.94 3.22 11.27
CA TYR A 105 -24.72 3.74 9.92
C TYR A 105 -23.26 4.15 9.77
N THR A 106 -22.64 3.63 8.72
CA THR A 106 -21.23 3.85 8.45
C THR A 106 -21.07 4.34 7.02
N ASP A 107 -20.49 5.51 6.88
CA ASP A 107 -20.13 6.11 5.61
C ASP A 107 -18.63 6.00 5.34
N LYS A 108 -18.27 6.05 4.06
CA LYS A 108 -16.90 6.01 3.55
C LYS A 108 -16.65 7.26 2.72
N GLY A 109 -15.57 7.97 3.01
CA GLY A 109 -15.16 9.17 2.30
C GLY A 109 -13.71 9.07 1.80
N ILE A 110 -13.46 9.64 0.62
CA ILE A 110 -12.11 9.78 0.08
C ILE A 110 -11.93 11.23 -0.33
N ASP A 111 -10.84 11.84 0.12
CA ASP A 111 -10.55 13.25 -0.04
C ASP A 111 -9.19 13.43 -0.72
N PHE A 112 -9.04 14.53 -1.46
CA PHE A 112 -7.73 14.97 -1.93
C PHE A 112 -7.57 16.48 -1.80
N LYS A 113 -6.32 16.91 -1.61
CA LYS A 113 -5.91 18.31 -1.59
C LYS A 113 -4.65 18.49 -2.42
N VAL A 114 -4.66 19.51 -3.27
CA VAL A 114 -3.58 19.86 -4.19
C VAL A 114 -3.08 21.27 -3.86
N ARG A 115 -1.77 21.39 -3.65
CA ARG A 115 -1.10 22.68 -3.44
C ARG A 115 -0.82 23.32 -4.79
N LEU A 116 -1.34 24.53 -4.96
CA LEU A 116 -1.15 25.34 -6.15
C LEU A 116 0.05 26.28 -6.01
N LEU A 117 0.23 26.88 -4.83
CA LEU A 117 1.32 27.81 -4.56
C LEU A 117 1.96 27.46 -3.22
N GLN A 118 3.29 27.41 -3.19
CA GLN A 118 4.05 27.37 -1.95
C GLN A 118 4.09 28.77 -1.33
N GLU A 119 4.05 28.83 0.01
CA GLU A 119 4.25 30.10 0.70
C GLU A 119 5.59 30.74 0.32
N SER A 120 5.58 32.05 0.09
CA SER A 120 6.78 32.87 -0.06
C SER A 120 6.76 33.99 0.98
N GLU A 121 7.67 34.96 0.90
CA GLU A 121 7.63 36.14 1.78
C GLU A 121 6.31 36.92 1.61
N TYR A 122 5.80 37.06 0.38
CA TYR A 122 4.64 37.90 0.05
C TYR A 122 3.34 37.14 -0.20
N LEU A 123 3.42 35.89 -0.66
CA LEU A 123 2.25 35.09 -1.00
C LEU A 123 1.98 34.03 0.07
N PRO A 124 0.71 33.73 0.39
CA PRO A 124 0.35 32.59 1.21
C PRO A 124 0.55 31.28 0.44
N GLU A 125 0.61 30.16 1.17
CA GLU A 125 0.42 28.85 0.59
C GLU A 125 -1.03 28.72 0.13
N LEU A 126 -1.26 28.26 -1.11
CA LEU A 126 -2.60 28.14 -1.69
C LEU A 126 -2.86 26.68 -2.06
N SER A 127 -3.96 26.13 -1.56
CA SER A 127 -4.40 24.78 -1.91
C SER A 127 -5.87 24.73 -2.29
N VAL A 128 -6.20 23.76 -3.13
CA VAL A 128 -7.56 23.40 -3.52
C VAL A 128 -7.79 21.95 -3.13
N GLY A 129 -8.97 21.63 -2.62
CA GLY A 129 -9.30 20.24 -2.31
C GLY A 129 -10.76 19.92 -2.54
N VAL A 130 -11.01 18.62 -2.62
CA VAL A 130 -12.34 18.02 -2.74
C VAL A 130 -12.43 16.96 -1.66
N ARG A 131 -13.51 17.02 -0.89
CA ARG A 131 -13.87 16.04 0.13
C ARG A 131 -14.96 15.14 -0.42
N ASP A 132 -14.86 13.86 -0.09
CA ASP A 132 -15.85 12.84 -0.46
C ASP A 132 -16.06 12.70 -1.98
N PHE A 133 -14.97 12.75 -2.77
CA PHE A 133 -15.06 12.71 -4.24
C PHE A 133 -15.47 11.34 -4.80
N ALA A 134 -15.38 10.28 -3.97
CA ALA A 134 -15.63 8.90 -4.36
C ALA A 134 -16.32 8.06 -3.25
N GLY A 135 -17.13 8.71 -2.40
CA GLY A 135 -17.95 8.06 -1.36
C GLY A 135 -19.45 8.18 -1.62
N THR A 136 -20.26 8.29 -0.56
CA THR A 136 -21.73 8.35 -0.69
C THR A 136 -22.28 9.77 -0.88
N GLY A 137 -21.43 10.78 -0.72
CA GLY A 137 -21.78 12.18 -0.91
C GLY A 137 -22.25 12.89 0.36
N LEU A 138 -22.22 12.22 1.52
CA LEU A 138 -22.63 12.76 2.81
C LEU A 138 -21.86 14.03 3.19
N PHE A 139 -20.55 14.06 2.89
CA PHE A 139 -19.67 15.17 3.23
C PHE A 139 -19.10 15.89 2.01
N ASP A 140 -19.73 15.70 0.84
CA ASP A 140 -19.33 16.25 -0.46
C ASP A 140 -19.15 17.78 -0.39
N GLY A 141 -17.92 18.22 -0.67
CA GLY A 141 -17.59 19.63 -0.60
C GLY A 141 -16.23 19.95 -1.22
N GLU A 142 -16.12 21.16 -1.75
CA GLU A 142 -14.89 21.67 -2.35
C GLU A 142 -14.41 22.89 -1.58
N PHE A 143 -13.10 23.15 -1.63
CA PHE A 143 -12.54 24.33 -1.00
C PHE A 143 -11.35 24.91 -1.75
N VAL A 144 -11.12 26.20 -1.51
CA VAL A 144 -9.85 26.88 -1.75
C VAL A 144 -9.41 27.50 -0.43
N ALA A 145 -8.16 27.26 -0.02
CA ALA A 145 -7.62 27.77 1.25
C ALA A 145 -6.24 28.40 1.05
N ALA A 146 -6.08 29.61 1.60
CA ALA A 146 -4.83 30.34 1.63
C ALA A 146 -4.31 30.44 3.07
N THR A 147 -3.06 30.02 3.31
CA THR A 147 -2.48 29.99 4.65
C THR A 147 -1.13 30.71 4.72
N LYS A 148 -0.94 31.52 5.77
CA LYS A 148 0.25 32.36 5.96
C LYS A 148 0.81 32.23 7.37
N ARG A 149 2.10 31.93 7.47
CA ARG A 149 2.82 31.76 8.73
C ARG A 149 3.49 33.05 9.15
N TYR A 150 3.39 33.32 10.45
CA TYR A 150 4.08 34.41 11.12
C TYR A 150 4.71 33.88 12.41
N SER A 151 6.04 33.83 12.44
CA SER A 151 6.82 33.37 13.59
C SER A 151 7.42 34.54 14.36
N ASN A 152 7.33 34.48 15.69
CA ASN A 152 7.92 35.45 16.60
C ASN A 152 8.63 34.72 17.75
N PRO A 153 9.92 34.98 18.01
CA PRO A 153 10.67 34.28 19.06
C PRO A 153 10.09 34.42 20.48
N ASN A 154 9.35 35.49 20.75
CA ASN A 154 8.79 35.78 22.08
C ASN A 154 7.33 35.38 22.25
N LEU A 155 6.63 35.11 21.15
CA LEU A 155 5.21 34.77 21.18
C LEU A 155 4.96 33.34 20.68
N GLY A 156 5.78 32.81 19.78
CA GLY A 156 5.52 31.54 19.10
C GLY A 156 5.20 31.74 17.62
N THR A 157 4.59 30.73 17.01
CA THR A 157 4.28 30.72 15.56
C THR A 157 2.78 30.69 15.34
N PHE A 158 2.27 31.63 14.55
CA PHE A 158 0.87 31.71 14.13
C PHE A 158 0.75 31.32 12.66
N ASP A 159 -0.28 30.55 12.31
CA ASP A 159 -0.60 30.16 10.94
C ASP A 159 -2.03 30.56 10.63
N PHE A 160 -2.18 31.64 9.88
CA PHE A 160 -3.46 32.25 9.56
C PHE A 160 -4.03 31.67 8.28
N THR A 161 -5.27 31.21 8.31
CA THR A 161 -5.96 30.66 7.15
C THR A 161 -7.19 31.49 6.80
N LEU A 162 -7.38 31.73 5.51
CA LEU A 162 -8.60 32.25 4.93
C LEU A 162 -8.97 31.38 3.73
N GLY A 163 -10.22 30.93 3.66
CA GLY A 163 -10.67 30.09 2.56
C GLY A 163 -12.14 30.28 2.23
N MET A 164 -12.56 29.56 1.20
CA MET A 164 -13.92 29.52 0.70
C MET A 164 -14.29 28.07 0.43
N GLY A 165 -15.47 27.66 0.89
CA GLY A 165 -16.03 26.34 0.74
C GLY A 165 -17.32 26.33 -0.08
N TRP A 166 -17.58 25.20 -0.72
CA TRP A 166 -18.81 24.86 -1.46
C TRP A 166 -19.34 23.50 -0.99
N GLY A 167 -20.59 23.18 -1.34
CA GLY A 167 -21.25 21.95 -0.88
C GLY A 167 -21.38 21.96 0.64
N TYR A 168 -21.03 20.87 1.32
CA TYR A 168 -21.05 20.78 2.77
C TYR A 168 -20.24 21.89 3.46
N LEU A 169 -19.09 22.28 2.88
CA LEU A 169 -18.26 23.38 3.40
C LEU A 169 -18.85 24.77 3.10
N GLY A 170 -19.96 24.86 2.38
CA GLY A 170 -20.57 26.11 1.93
C GLY A 170 -21.97 26.39 2.49
N THR A 171 -22.53 25.51 3.34
CA THR A 171 -23.96 25.52 3.71
C THR A 171 -24.42 26.78 4.45
N ARG A 172 -23.50 27.52 5.10
CA ARG A 172 -23.82 28.80 5.74
C ARG A 172 -24.13 29.92 4.73
N ASP A 173 -23.77 29.74 3.46
CA ASP A 173 -24.07 30.64 2.32
C ASP A 173 -23.81 32.13 2.61
N ASN A 174 -22.72 32.44 3.31
CA ASN A 174 -22.40 33.80 3.74
C ASN A 174 -21.66 34.62 2.66
N PHE A 175 -21.38 34.03 1.50
CA PHE A 175 -20.65 34.67 0.41
C PHE A 175 -21.16 34.24 -0.96
N SER A 176 -21.36 35.20 -1.87
CA SER A 176 -21.84 34.86 -3.22
C SER A 176 -20.78 34.10 -4.02
N ASN A 177 -21.14 32.94 -4.56
CA ASN A 177 -20.25 32.15 -5.42
C ASN A 177 -19.73 33.02 -6.60
N PRO A 178 -18.42 33.32 -6.68
CA PRO A 178 -17.90 34.19 -7.73
C PRO A 178 -18.01 33.58 -9.12
N ALA A 179 -18.05 32.24 -9.23
CA ALA A 179 -18.16 31.53 -10.51
C ALA A 179 -19.52 31.73 -11.19
N CYS A 180 -20.55 32.15 -10.44
CA CYS A 180 -21.83 32.60 -11.01
C CYS A 180 -21.67 33.70 -12.06
N LYS A 181 -20.64 34.55 -11.93
CA LYS A 181 -20.37 35.62 -12.90
C LYS A 181 -19.80 35.10 -14.21
N LEU A 182 -19.24 33.89 -14.22
CA LEU A 182 -18.69 33.25 -15.41
C LEU A 182 -19.78 32.48 -16.17
N SER A 183 -20.68 31.80 -15.46
CA SER A 183 -21.83 31.09 -16.03
C SER A 183 -22.88 30.81 -14.95
N ASP A 184 -24.16 30.94 -15.30
CA ASP A 184 -25.29 30.64 -14.43
C ASP A 184 -25.28 29.17 -13.96
N SER A 185 -24.66 28.28 -14.73
CA SER A 185 -24.50 26.86 -14.38
C SER A 185 -23.68 26.61 -13.10
N PHE A 186 -22.99 27.61 -12.56
CA PHE A 186 -22.27 27.51 -11.28
C PHE A 186 -23.12 27.96 -10.08
N CYS A 187 -24.27 28.59 -10.30
CA CYS A 187 -25.09 29.11 -9.22
C CYS A 187 -25.94 28.05 -8.53
N GLU A 188 -26.24 26.96 -9.22
CA GLU A 188 -27.04 25.87 -8.68
C GLU A 188 -26.19 24.60 -8.64
N ARG A 189 -26.14 23.96 -7.47
CA ARG A 189 -25.57 22.62 -7.31
C ARG A 189 -26.67 21.61 -7.64
N PRO A 190 -26.47 20.70 -8.61
CA PRO A 190 -27.41 19.63 -8.87
C PRO A 190 -27.70 18.82 -7.60
N SER A 191 -28.96 18.47 -7.34
CA SER A 191 -29.34 17.66 -6.17
C SER A 191 -28.97 16.19 -6.33
N ASP A 192 -29.00 15.69 -7.56
CA ASP A 192 -28.85 14.27 -7.86
C ASP A 192 -27.37 13.86 -7.80
N PHE A 193 -27.10 12.72 -7.15
CA PHE A 193 -25.81 12.02 -7.24
C PHE A 193 -25.86 11.03 -8.40
N LYS A 194 -24.75 10.85 -9.14
CA LYS A 194 -24.77 9.89 -10.26
C LYS A 194 -24.73 8.44 -9.76
N GLY A 195 -25.73 7.66 -10.16
CA GLY A 195 -25.76 6.21 -9.98
C GLY A 195 -26.04 5.78 -8.54
N ASN A 196 -25.57 4.59 -8.17
CA ASN A 196 -25.88 3.92 -6.91
C ASN A 196 -24.89 4.28 -5.77
N GLY A 197 -24.33 5.49 -5.74
CA GLY A 197 -23.26 5.91 -4.82
C GLY A 197 -21.85 5.46 -5.22
N GLY A 198 -20.80 6.14 -4.76
CA GLY A 198 -19.39 5.84 -5.07
C GLY A 198 -18.93 6.24 -6.48
N SER A 199 -19.75 6.95 -7.27
CA SER A 199 -19.35 7.56 -8.54
C SER A 199 -18.60 8.89 -8.29
N VAL A 200 -17.85 9.38 -9.29
CA VAL A 200 -17.22 10.71 -9.21
C VAL A 200 -18.13 11.76 -9.84
N ASP A 201 -18.63 12.69 -9.04
CA ASP A 201 -19.60 13.72 -9.45
C ASP A 201 -18.96 15.08 -9.76
N PHE A 202 -18.06 15.10 -10.74
CA PHE A 202 -17.37 16.32 -11.21
C PHE A 202 -18.32 17.47 -11.59
N GLU A 203 -19.56 17.17 -11.96
CA GLU A 203 -20.55 18.17 -12.37
C GLU A 203 -21.05 19.03 -11.21
N ARG A 204 -20.84 18.64 -9.96
CA ARG A 204 -21.24 19.39 -8.76
C ARG A 204 -20.17 20.37 -8.29
N TRP A 205 -18.91 20.18 -8.71
CA TRP A 205 -17.76 20.88 -8.15
C TRP A 205 -17.80 22.40 -8.31
N PHE A 206 -17.56 23.11 -7.20
CA PHE A 206 -17.53 24.58 -7.12
C PHE A 206 -18.84 25.27 -7.55
N LYS A 207 -19.97 24.57 -7.37
CA LYS A 207 -21.31 25.06 -7.67
C LYS A 207 -22.17 25.23 -6.44
N GLY A 208 -23.17 26.09 -6.55
CA GLY A 208 -24.16 26.32 -5.51
C GLY A 208 -23.69 27.28 -4.41
N PRO A 209 -24.30 27.18 -3.21
CA PRO A 209 -23.96 27.98 -2.04
C PRO A 209 -22.46 27.96 -1.74
N ALA A 210 -21.94 29.12 -1.34
CA ALA A 210 -20.55 29.29 -0.97
C ALA A 210 -20.42 30.06 0.34
N ALA A 211 -19.41 29.72 1.12
CA ALA A 211 -19.15 30.41 2.38
C ALA A 211 -17.66 30.61 2.63
N LEU A 212 -17.32 31.75 3.22
CA LEU A 212 -15.97 32.02 3.71
C LEU A 212 -15.75 31.34 5.05
N PHE A 213 -14.58 30.74 5.21
CA PHE A 213 -14.06 30.23 6.47
C PHE A 213 -12.67 30.80 6.76
N GLY A 214 -12.21 30.67 7.99
CA GLY A 214 -10.86 31.05 8.33
C GLY A 214 -10.52 30.76 9.77
N GLY A 215 -9.28 31.02 10.15
CA GLY A 215 -8.85 30.76 11.51
C GLY A 215 -7.35 30.91 11.70
N VAL A 216 -6.88 30.52 12.88
CA VAL A 216 -5.48 30.53 13.24
C VAL A 216 -5.12 29.27 14.02
N GLU A 217 -4.01 28.64 13.63
CA GLU A 217 -3.31 27.68 14.48
C GLU A 217 -2.10 28.38 15.11
N TYR A 218 -1.94 28.22 16.41
CA TYR A 218 -0.92 28.91 17.20
C TYR A 218 -0.07 27.90 17.96
N GLN A 219 1.20 27.79 17.57
CA GLN A 219 2.25 27.08 18.29
C GLN A 219 2.79 27.98 19.40
N THR A 220 2.58 27.55 20.64
CA THR A 220 3.12 28.25 21.80
C THR A 220 4.62 28.02 21.93
N LEU A 221 5.28 28.82 22.77
CA LEU A 221 6.67 28.57 23.18
C LEU A 221 6.86 27.25 23.95
N HIS A 222 5.77 26.68 24.50
CA HIS A 222 5.80 25.33 25.03
C HIS A 222 5.54 24.36 23.88
N ALA A 223 6.60 23.79 23.31
CA ALA A 223 6.55 22.98 22.08
C ALA A 223 5.38 21.97 22.02
N PRO A 224 5.04 21.23 23.10
CA PRO A 224 3.91 20.31 23.07
C PRO A 224 2.53 20.93 22.87
N LEU A 225 2.32 22.22 23.19
CA LEU A 225 0.99 22.83 23.26
C LEU A 225 0.72 23.75 22.07
N ARG A 226 -0.39 23.49 21.38
CA ARG A 226 -0.95 24.30 20.28
C ARG A 226 -2.40 24.66 20.55
N PHE A 227 -2.82 25.81 20.04
CA PHE A 227 -4.19 26.30 20.09
C PHE A 227 -4.73 26.52 18.68
N LYS A 228 -6.03 26.30 18.50
CA LYS A 228 -6.75 26.60 17.27
C LYS A 228 -7.97 27.47 17.54
N LEU A 229 -8.20 28.43 16.65
CA LEU A 229 -9.43 29.21 16.56
C LEU A 229 -9.91 29.12 15.12
N GLU A 230 -11.18 28.80 14.93
CA GLU A 230 -11.77 28.61 13.60
C GLU A 230 -13.12 29.31 13.51
N TYR A 231 -13.37 29.93 12.37
CA TYR A 231 -14.67 30.36 11.91
C TYR A 231 -15.16 29.34 10.89
N ASP A 232 -16.20 28.61 11.27
CA ASP A 232 -16.79 27.52 10.52
C ASP A 232 -17.84 28.00 9.50
N SER A 233 -17.67 27.53 8.27
CA SER A 233 -18.54 27.84 7.13
C SER A 233 -19.68 26.84 6.94
N ASN A 234 -19.71 25.74 7.69
CA ASN A 234 -20.83 24.81 7.74
C ASN A 234 -21.88 25.26 8.77
N ASN A 235 -23.16 25.01 8.48
CA ASN A 235 -24.28 25.20 9.40
C ASN A 235 -24.91 23.87 9.86
N TYR A 236 -24.38 22.72 9.42
CA TYR A 236 -24.78 21.37 9.79
C TYR A 236 -26.23 20.99 9.46
N SER A 237 -26.93 21.79 8.63
CA SER A 237 -28.35 21.57 8.31
C SER A 237 -28.60 20.34 7.42
N GLU A 238 -27.58 19.86 6.72
CA GLU A 238 -27.64 18.71 5.82
C GLU A 238 -27.10 17.41 6.46
N ASP A 239 -26.62 17.49 7.71
CA ASP A 239 -26.04 16.36 8.42
C ASP A 239 -27.08 15.27 8.72
N PHE A 240 -26.70 14.01 8.56
CA PHE A 240 -27.60 12.87 8.75
C PHE A 240 -28.22 12.77 10.15
N PRO A 241 -27.52 13.04 11.28
CA PRO A 241 -28.17 13.16 12.57
C PRO A 241 -29.31 14.20 12.58
N VAL A 242 -29.22 15.29 11.81
CA VAL A 242 -30.30 16.28 11.66
C VAL A 242 -31.42 15.75 10.76
N VAL A 243 -31.09 15.41 9.50
CA VAL A 243 -32.12 15.12 8.49
C VAL A 243 -32.74 13.72 8.61
N ARG A 244 -32.07 12.79 9.30
CA ARG A 244 -32.56 11.41 9.52
C ARG A 244 -32.71 11.05 11.00
N GLY A 245 -31.88 11.62 11.89
CA GLY A 245 -31.88 11.31 13.33
C GLY A 245 -32.77 12.22 14.17
N GLY A 246 -33.16 13.39 13.68
CA GLY A 246 -33.92 14.38 14.44
C GLY A 246 -33.13 15.09 15.55
N VAL A 247 -31.79 15.08 15.46
CA VAL A 247 -30.88 15.78 16.37
C VAL A 247 -30.80 17.25 15.96
N ASP A 248 -30.85 18.17 16.93
CA ASP A 248 -30.61 19.60 16.67
C ASP A 248 -29.10 19.88 16.73
N MET A 249 -28.49 20.16 15.57
CA MET A 249 -27.08 20.54 15.44
C MET A 249 -26.91 22.01 15.04
N THR A 250 -27.94 22.85 15.22
CA THR A 250 -27.91 24.27 14.84
C THR A 250 -26.81 25.01 15.61
N PRO A 251 -25.78 25.56 14.95
CA PRO A 251 -24.67 26.19 15.67
C PRO A 251 -25.11 27.44 16.43
N HIS A 252 -24.88 27.47 17.73
CA HIS A 252 -25.04 28.66 18.58
C HIS A 252 -23.99 29.73 18.28
N THR A 253 -22.82 29.32 17.79
CA THR A 253 -21.77 30.22 17.30
C THR A 253 -21.06 29.57 16.11
N PRO A 254 -20.59 30.34 15.11
CA PRO A 254 -19.72 29.83 14.05
C PRO A 254 -18.26 29.66 14.51
N TRP A 255 -17.93 29.98 15.77
CA TRP A 255 -16.56 29.92 16.27
C TRP A 255 -16.27 28.63 17.02
N ASN A 256 -15.24 27.92 16.59
CA ASN A 256 -14.72 26.70 17.19
C ASN A 256 -13.35 26.97 17.84
N PHE A 257 -13.08 26.31 18.98
CA PHE A 257 -11.86 26.47 19.76
C PHE A 257 -11.23 25.12 20.04
N GLY A 258 -9.93 24.97 19.73
CA GLY A 258 -9.22 23.69 19.86
C GLY A 258 -7.93 23.81 20.65
N VAL A 259 -7.56 22.74 21.33
CA VAL A 259 -6.27 22.54 21.99
C VAL A 259 -5.67 21.22 21.52
N LEU A 260 -4.39 21.26 21.15
CA LEU A 260 -3.62 20.07 20.79
C LEU A 260 -2.42 19.93 21.72
N TYR A 261 -2.18 18.70 22.19
CA TYR A 261 -1.02 18.34 22.98
C TYR A 261 -0.21 17.25 22.27
N ARG A 262 1.00 17.60 21.81
CA ARG A 262 1.92 16.71 21.10
C ARG A 262 2.71 15.85 22.08
N LEU A 263 2.63 14.54 21.88
CA LEU A 263 3.41 13.51 22.60
C LEU A 263 4.62 13.13 21.74
N GLY A 264 5.77 13.77 22.01
CA GLY A 264 7.00 13.53 21.25
C GLY A 264 6.81 13.80 19.76
N HIS A 265 7.22 12.87 18.90
CA HIS A 265 6.98 12.93 17.45
C HIS A 265 5.83 12.01 17.00
N MET A 266 5.28 11.20 17.91
CA MET A 266 4.43 10.07 17.55
C MET A 266 2.94 10.38 17.54
N ALA A 267 2.47 11.33 18.36
CA ALA A 267 1.04 11.52 18.52
C ALA A 267 0.61 12.93 18.91
N ASP A 268 -0.61 13.32 18.53
CA ASP A 268 -1.33 14.48 19.06
C ASP A 268 -2.59 14.02 19.78
N LEU A 269 -2.81 14.56 20.99
CA LEU A 269 -4.09 14.52 21.68
C LEU A 269 -4.85 15.81 21.36
N ARG A 270 -6.11 15.72 20.94
CA ARG A 270 -6.95 16.89 20.62
C ARG A 270 -8.17 16.95 21.52
N LEU A 271 -8.56 18.19 21.86
CA LEU A 271 -9.84 18.52 22.46
C LEU A 271 -10.33 19.85 21.88
N SER A 272 -11.54 19.86 21.34
CA SER A 272 -12.17 21.06 20.78
C SER A 272 -13.58 21.26 21.32
N TYR A 273 -13.97 22.54 21.37
CA TYR A 273 -15.32 23.00 21.65
C TYR A 273 -15.89 23.65 20.39
N GLU A 274 -16.93 23.04 19.86
CA GLU A 274 -17.45 23.31 18.53
C GLU A 274 -18.93 23.63 18.57
N ARG A 275 -19.41 24.42 17.60
CA ARG A 275 -20.81 24.85 17.43
C ARG A 275 -21.40 25.65 18.60
N GLY A 276 -20.68 25.82 19.69
CA GLY A 276 -21.12 26.51 20.90
C GLY A 276 -21.73 25.62 21.96
N ASP A 277 -21.69 24.30 21.79
CA ASP A 277 -22.26 23.32 22.72
C ASP A 277 -21.62 21.91 22.66
N THR A 278 -20.75 21.65 21.70
CA THR A 278 -20.27 20.30 21.39
C THR A 278 -18.82 20.14 21.80
N LEU A 279 -18.48 19.03 22.47
CA LEU A 279 -17.10 18.65 22.75
C LEU A 279 -16.65 17.56 21.79
N VAL A 280 -15.49 17.75 21.18
CA VAL A 280 -14.88 16.79 20.26
C VAL A 280 -13.50 16.42 20.78
N ALA A 281 -13.20 15.13 20.84
CA ALA A 281 -11.92 14.63 21.33
C ALA A 281 -11.33 13.62 20.34
N GLY A 282 -10.00 13.51 20.31
CA GLY A 282 -9.37 12.57 19.40
C GLY A 282 -7.88 12.38 19.64
N VAL A 283 -7.33 11.45 18.86
CA VAL A 283 -5.91 11.12 18.84
C VAL A 283 -5.47 10.98 17.40
N SER A 284 -4.30 11.53 17.08
CA SER A 284 -3.65 11.38 15.77
C SER A 284 -2.27 10.79 15.96
N LEU A 285 -1.96 9.71 15.25
CA LEU A 285 -0.67 9.02 15.25
C LEU A 285 0.09 9.33 13.96
N TYR A 286 1.38 9.64 14.06
CA TYR A 286 2.20 10.08 12.94
C TYR A 286 3.40 9.16 12.72
N THR A 287 3.74 8.95 11.45
CA THR A 287 5.03 8.46 10.98
C THR A 287 5.34 9.11 9.64
N ASN A 288 6.58 9.00 9.15
CA ASN A 288 6.93 9.49 7.83
C ASN A 288 7.65 8.37 7.05
N PHE A 289 7.06 7.94 5.94
CA PHE A 289 7.62 6.90 5.09
C PHE A 289 8.94 7.29 4.42
N ASN A 290 9.33 8.56 4.42
CA ASN A 290 10.65 8.99 3.99
C ASN A 290 11.71 8.93 5.10
N ASP A 291 11.30 8.75 6.36
CA ASP A 291 12.15 8.81 7.55
C ASP A 291 12.06 7.48 8.34
N MET A 292 12.16 6.34 7.64
CA MET A 292 12.16 5.00 8.25
C MET A 292 13.47 4.27 7.89
N PRO A 293 14.57 4.51 8.61
CA PRO A 293 15.84 3.84 8.37
C PRO A 293 15.76 2.36 8.75
N SER A 294 16.55 1.53 8.07
CA SER A 294 16.71 0.12 8.40
C SER A 294 17.65 -0.03 9.61
N PHE A 295 17.26 -0.83 10.61
CA PHE A 295 18.10 -1.11 11.78
C PHE A 295 18.33 -2.62 11.90
N TRP A 296 19.53 -3.07 11.53
CA TRP A 296 19.84 -4.49 11.49
C TRP A 296 20.86 -4.91 12.55
N ARG A 297 20.68 -6.13 13.04
CA ARG A 297 21.72 -6.92 13.69
C ARG A 297 22.14 -7.98 12.69
N ASP A 298 23.16 -7.64 11.93
CA ASP A 298 23.62 -8.44 10.82
C ASP A 298 24.96 -9.16 11.10
N THR A 299 25.26 -10.16 10.29
CA THR A 299 26.56 -10.85 10.30
C THR A 299 27.62 -9.92 9.68
N PRO A 300 28.74 -9.64 10.37
CA PRO A 300 29.76 -8.74 9.85
C PRO A 300 30.39 -9.31 8.56
N THR A 301 30.86 -8.41 7.69
CA THR A 301 31.70 -8.78 6.54
C THR A 301 33.01 -9.41 7.05
N PRO A 302 33.41 -10.61 6.59
CA PRO A 302 34.69 -11.21 6.91
C PRO A 302 35.86 -10.29 6.55
N GLU A 303 36.90 -10.27 7.39
CA GLU A 303 38.16 -9.63 7.03
C GLU A 303 38.90 -10.50 5.99
N VAL A 304 39.68 -9.83 5.16
CA VAL A 304 40.54 -10.46 4.14
C VAL A 304 41.61 -11.31 4.82
N GLU A 305 41.67 -12.60 4.50
CA GLU A 305 42.68 -13.52 5.04
C GLU A 305 43.88 -13.70 4.10
N ASP A 306 45.07 -13.89 4.68
CA ASP A 306 46.30 -14.20 3.95
C ASP A 306 46.41 -15.68 3.54
N LYS A 307 45.53 -16.55 4.05
CA LYS A 307 45.60 -18.01 3.88
C LYS A 307 44.38 -18.53 3.14
N GLN A 308 44.47 -18.52 1.82
CA GLN A 308 43.50 -19.17 0.94
C GLN A 308 43.87 -20.64 0.67
N PRO A 309 42.95 -21.46 0.16
CA PRO A 309 43.27 -22.78 -0.37
C PRO A 309 44.38 -22.71 -1.43
N GLU A 310 45.27 -23.70 -1.48
CA GLU A 310 46.34 -23.72 -2.49
C GLU A 310 45.82 -24.10 -3.88
N GLN A 311 44.79 -24.96 -3.94
CA GLN A 311 44.21 -25.48 -5.18
C GLN A 311 42.68 -25.52 -5.10
N LEU A 312 42.04 -25.46 -6.27
CA LEU A 312 40.58 -25.57 -6.39
C LEU A 312 40.00 -26.87 -5.82
N SER A 313 40.78 -27.96 -5.77
CA SER A 313 40.35 -29.23 -5.17
C SER A 313 40.22 -29.18 -3.65
N ASP A 314 40.85 -28.19 -3.02
CA ASP A 314 40.88 -28.03 -1.56
C ASP A 314 39.76 -27.11 -1.05
N VAL A 315 38.99 -26.51 -1.98
CA VAL A 315 37.86 -25.64 -1.67
C VAL A 315 36.69 -26.45 -1.11
N ASP A 316 36.21 -26.06 0.07
CA ASP A 316 35.00 -26.61 0.68
C ASP A 316 33.76 -25.88 0.13
N TRP A 317 33.25 -26.38 -0.99
CA TRP A 317 32.11 -25.74 -1.66
C TRP A 317 30.83 -25.72 -0.82
N GLU A 318 30.60 -26.71 0.05
CA GLU A 318 29.45 -26.73 0.95
C GLU A 318 29.55 -25.55 1.92
N ARG A 319 30.70 -25.37 2.56
CA ARG A 319 30.97 -24.23 3.43
C ARG A 319 30.84 -22.89 2.70
N VAL A 320 31.36 -22.77 1.47
CA VAL A 320 31.22 -21.55 0.66
C VAL A 320 29.75 -21.21 0.46
N THR A 321 28.90 -22.20 0.13
CA THR A 321 27.46 -21.95 -0.04
C THR A 321 26.75 -21.54 1.25
N GLU A 322 27.11 -22.15 2.40
CA GLU A 322 26.58 -21.77 3.71
C GLU A 322 26.97 -20.34 4.11
N GLU A 323 28.22 -19.95 3.84
CA GLU A 323 28.72 -18.60 4.13
C GLU A 323 28.10 -17.55 3.19
N LEU A 324 27.92 -17.87 1.90
CA LEU A 324 27.21 -17.02 0.95
C LEU A 324 25.75 -16.77 1.36
N ASP A 325 25.03 -17.78 1.85
CA ASP A 325 23.67 -17.60 2.39
C ASP A 325 23.71 -16.73 3.66
N LYS A 326 24.47 -17.15 4.67
CA LYS A 326 24.46 -16.52 5.99
C LYS A 326 24.98 -15.09 5.98
N ILE A 327 26.07 -14.83 5.27
CA ILE A 327 26.77 -13.54 5.26
C ILE A 327 26.19 -12.67 4.15
N ALA A 328 26.27 -13.12 2.89
CA ALA A 328 25.90 -12.32 1.73
C ALA A 328 24.41 -12.39 1.33
N GLY A 329 23.65 -13.33 1.89
CA GLY A 329 22.21 -13.46 1.62
C GLY A 329 21.86 -14.19 0.33
N TYR A 330 22.81 -14.89 -0.30
CA TYR A 330 22.57 -15.67 -1.52
C TYR A 330 22.22 -17.12 -1.17
N GLN A 331 20.95 -17.47 -1.33
CA GLN A 331 20.41 -18.80 -1.06
C GLN A 331 20.35 -19.68 -2.30
N ASN A 332 20.25 -21.00 -2.08
CA ASN A 332 20.06 -22.00 -3.12
C ASN A 332 21.10 -21.88 -4.25
N THR A 333 22.36 -21.75 -3.86
CA THR A 333 23.46 -21.37 -4.76
C THR A 333 23.97 -22.54 -5.58
N GLN A 334 24.23 -22.29 -6.86
CA GLN A 334 24.99 -23.18 -7.74
C GLN A 334 26.30 -22.51 -8.10
N LEU A 335 27.39 -23.27 -8.03
CA LEU A 335 28.74 -22.76 -8.26
C LEU A 335 29.33 -23.41 -9.50
N TYR A 336 29.75 -22.58 -10.45
CA TYR A 336 30.40 -22.99 -11.69
C TYR A 336 31.84 -22.47 -11.71
N VAL A 337 32.73 -23.25 -12.30
CA VAL A 337 34.15 -22.89 -12.42
C VAL A 337 34.58 -23.01 -13.88
N GLU A 338 35.18 -21.93 -14.38
CA GLU A 338 35.81 -21.87 -15.70
C GLU A 338 37.14 -21.13 -15.59
N ASP A 339 38.23 -21.81 -15.94
CA ASP A 339 39.59 -21.26 -15.91
C ASP A 339 39.95 -20.54 -14.59
N ASN A 340 39.94 -19.20 -14.58
CA ASN A 340 40.25 -18.34 -13.44
C ASN A 340 39.01 -17.62 -12.87
N THR A 341 37.81 -18.10 -13.20
CA THR A 341 36.53 -17.48 -12.85
C THR A 341 35.63 -18.46 -12.08
N VAL A 342 35.03 -17.97 -11.00
CA VAL A 342 34.00 -18.67 -10.23
C VAL A 342 32.68 -17.94 -10.37
N SER A 343 31.65 -18.63 -10.87
CA SER A 343 30.31 -18.08 -11.04
C SER A 343 29.35 -18.62 -10.00
N VAL A 344 28.73 -17.71 -9.25
CA VAL A 344 27.66 -17.95 -8.29
C VAL A 344 26.32 -17.67 -8.95
N VAL A 345 25.42 -18.65 -8.95
CA VAL A 345 24.01 -18.45 -9.32
C VAL A 345 23.17 -18.66 -8.08
N GLY A 346 22.47 -17.64 -7.58
CA GLY A 346 21.74 -17.75 -6.31
C GLY A 346 20.66 -16.69 -6.13
N GLU A 347 19.75 -16.90 -5.18
CA GLU A 347 18.64 -15.97 -4.89
C GLU A 347 19.02 -15.02 -3.74
N GLN A 348 18.96 -13.71 -3.99
CA GLN A 348 19.21 -12.70 -2.95
C GLN A 348 17.98 -12.50 -2.06
N LYS A 349 18.06 -12.90 -0.79
CA LYS A 349 16.94 -12.85 0.16
C LYS A 349 17.06 -11.78 1.25
N LYS A 350 18.24 -11.21 1.40
CA LYS A 350 18.65 -10.46 2.58
C LYS A 350 18.68 -8.96 2.32
N TYR A 351 19.44 -8.52 1.32
CA TYR A 351 19.72 -7.11 1.10
C TYR A 351 19.01 -6.57 -0.13
N ARG A 352 18.27 -5.46 0.03
CA ARG A 352 17.78 -4.65 -1.09
C ARG A 352 18.91 -3.82 -1.73
N ASP A 353 19.87 -3.40 -0.92
CA ASP A 353 21.11 -2.82 -1.42
C ASP A 353 22.06 -3.94 -1.90
N ARG A 354 22.25 -4.00 -3.22
CA ARG A 354 23.11 -5.01 -3.84
C ARG A 354 24.59 -4.73 -3.61
N ASN A 355 24.99 -3.50 -3.34
CA ASN A 355 26.39 -3.20 -3.03
C ASN A 355 26.84 -3.89 -1.74
N GLU A 356 25.97 -3.91 -0.71
CA GLU A 356 26.24 -4.65 0.53
C GLU A 356 26.29 -6.17 0.30
N ALA A 357 25.39 -6.71 -0.55
CA ALA A 357 25.41 -8.11 -0.92
C ALA A 357 26.68 -8.50 -1.69
N HIS A 358 27.08 -7.69 -2.67
CA HIS A 358 28.28 -7.91 -3.49
C HIS A 358 29.55 -7.83 -2.66
N GLU A 359 29.67 -6.85 -1.76
CA GLU A 359 30.80 -6.73 -0.84
C GLU A 359 30.95 -7.98 0.01
N LYS A 360 29.86 -8.43 0.65
CA LYS A 360 29.86 -9.60 1.52
C LYS A 360 30.13 -10.89 0.76
N ALA A 361 29.60 -11.03 -0.46
CA ALA A 361 29.89 -12.19 -1.31
C ALA A 361 31.35 -12.19 -1.75
N ALA A 362 31.90 -11.03 -2.13
CA ALA A 362 33.30 -10.89 -2.49
C ALA A 362 34.22 -11.25 -1.32
N ALA A 363 33.87 -10.88 -0.08
CA ALA A 363 34.61 -11.25 1.12
C ALA A 363 34.70 -12.78 1.31
N VAL A 364 33.55 -13.45 1.22
CA VAL A 364 33.47 -14.91 1.35
C VAL A 364 34.27 -15.59 0.25
N LEU A 365 34.06 -15.18 -1.00
CA LEU A 365 34.75 -15.76 -2.15
C LEU A 365 36.25 -15.46 -2.13
N TYR A 366 36.67 -14.28 -1.67
CA TYR A 366 38.09 -13.95 -1.56
C TYR A 366 38.82 -14.90 -0.61
N ASN A 367 38.23 -15.19 0.56
CA ASN A 367 38.86 -16.03 1.57
C ASN A 367 38.85 -17.53 1.21
N GLU A 368 37.81 -17.98 0.52
CA GLU A 368 37.62 -19.40 0.22
C GLU A 368 38.13 -19.83 -1.18
N MET A 369 38.61 -18.89 -2.02
CA MET A 369 39.11 -19.20 -3.37
C MET A 369 40.64 -19.10 -3.50
N PRO A 370 41.28 -20.05 -4.20
CA PRO A 370 42.73 -20.06 -4.40
C PRO A 370 43.23 -18.87 -5.24
N ASP A 371 44.55 -18.66 -5.25
CA ASP A 371 45.21 -17.54 -5.95
C ASP A 371 45.03 -17.55 -7.47
N ASN A 372 44.76 -18.70 -8.06
CA ASN A 372 44.55 -18.81 -9.51
C ASN A 372 43.16 -18.37 -9.98
N ILE A 373 42.27 -17.98 -9.06
CA ILE A 373 40.98 -17.37 -9.39
C ILE A 373 41.12 -15.85 -9.27
N ASP A 374 40.88 -15.15 -10.37
CA ASP A 374 41.02 -13.69 -10.46
C ASP A 374 39.67 -12.96 -10.44
N THR A 375 38.60 -13.68 -10.81
CA THR A 375 37.28 -13.10 -11.07
C THR A 375 36.18 -13.93 -10.41
N PHE A 376 35.24 -13.23 -9.78
CA PHE A 376 33.99 -13.81 -9.31
C PHE A 376 32.84 -13.25 -10.13
N THR A 377 31.83 -14.04 -10.43
CA THR A 377 30.61 -13.53 -11.05
C THR A 377 29.40 -13.94 -10.23
N ILE A 378 28.45 -13.02 -10.04
CA ILE A 378 27.20 -13.28 -9.34
C ILE A 378 26.05 -13.08 -10.33
N ASN A 379 25.26 -14.13 -10.53
CA ASN A 379 24.06 -14.13 -11.34
C ASN A 379 22.87 -14.35 -10.40
N GLU A 380 22.03 -13.33 -10.23
CA GLU A 380 20.87 -13.46 -9.37
C GLU A 380 19.79 -14.32 -10.01
N ARG A 381 19.21 -15.20 -9.22
CA ARG A 381 18.10 -16.07 -9.62
C ARG A 381 16.83 -15.57 -8.97
N SER A 382 15.87 -15.16 -9.79
CA SER A 382 14.50 -14.88 -9.38
C SER A 382 13.59 -15.99 -9.90
N ARG A 383 13.33 -16.98 -9.04
CA ARG A 383 12.64 -18.23 -9.41
C ARG A 383 13.37 -18.93 -10.57
N GLY A 384 12.69 -19.15 -11.69
CA GLY A 384 13.26 -19.82 -12.86
C GLY A 384 13.97 -18.89 -13.84
N LEU A 385 14.10 -17.60 -13.51
CA LEU A 385 14.74 -16.58 -14.34
C LEU A 385 16.10 -16.21 -13.75
N ILE A 386 17.11 -16.07 -14.60
CA ILE A 386 18.47 -15.69 -14.20
C ILE A 386 18.75 -14.29 -14.75
N GLY A 387 19.06 -13.38 -13.85
CA GLY A 387 19.37 -11.99 -14.15
C GLY A 387 20.71 -11.77 -14.83
N ASP A 388 21.04 -10.48 -14.93
CA ASP A 388 22.35 -10.03 -15.40
C ASP A 388 23.45 -10.47 -14.44
N GLN A 389 24.67 -10.50 -14.97
CA GLN A 389 25.85 -10.93 -14.26
C GLN A 389 26.58 -9.73 -13.65
N THR A 390 26.81 -9.75 -12.33
CA THR A 390 27.77 -8.86 -11.67
C THR A 390 29.14 -9.53 -11.65
N VAL A 391 30.12 -8.93 -12.31
CA VAL A 391 31.52 -9.38 -12.34
C VAL A 391 32.32 -8.62 -11.29
N ILE A 392 33.04 -9.32 -10.44
CA ILE A 392 33.83 -8.80 -9.33
C ILE A 392 35.29 -9.21 -9.52
N SER A 393 36.20 -8.24 -9.53
CA SER A 393 37.64 -8.50 -9.59
C SER A 393 38.21 -8.78 -8.20
N LYS A 394 38.89 -9.94 -8.02
CA LYS A 394 39.50 -10.33 -6.74
C LYS A 394 40.56 -9.32 -6.27
N GLU A 395 41.41 -8.85 -7.19
CA GLU A 395 42.46 -7.85 -6.89
C GLU A 395 41.86 -6.51 -6.45
N LYS A 396 40.91 -5.97 -7.23
CA LYS A 396 40.29 -4.69 -6.88
C LYS A 396 39.45 -4.75 -5.61
N TYR A 397 38.80 -5.89 -5.35
CA TYR A 397 38.09 -6.11 -4.10
C TYR A 397 39.04 -6.06 -2.91
N ARG A 398 40.23 -6.68 -3.02
CA ARG A 398 41.27 -6.58 -1.99
C ARG A 398 41.67 -5.13 -1.73
N ASP A 399 41.91 -4.34 -2.77
CA ASP A 399 42.25 -2.91 -2.63
C ASP A 399 41.14 -2.10 -1.96
N PHE A 400 39.88 -2.44 -2.23
CA PHE A 400 38.71 -1.86 -1.55
C PHE A 400 38.70 -2.25 -0.07
N ALA A 401 38.82 -3.55 0.24
CA ALA A 401 38.69 -4.08 1.59
C ALA A 401 39.85 -3.67 2.52
N GLU A 402 41.07 -3.57 1.99
CA GLU A 402 42.26 -3.08 2.72
C GLU A 402 42.36 -1.54 2.74
N VAL A 403 41.46 -0.81 2.06
CA VAL A 403 41.45 0.66 1.97
C VAL A 403 42.76 1.20 1.36
N ASN A 404 43.20 0.60 0.25
CA ASN A 404 44.46 0.93 -0.42
C ASN A 404 44.41 2.21 -1.28
N TYR A 405 43.25 2.88 -1.37
CA TYR A 405 43.06 4.12 -2.13
C TYR A 405 42.04 5.08 -1.48
N ILE A 406 41.94 6.30 -2.01
CA ILE A 406 41.10 7.36 -1.44
C ILE A 406 39.63 7.12 -1.77
N ASN A 407 38.77 7.13 -0.75
CA ASN A 407 37.31 6.97 -0.87
C ASN A 407 36.90 5.66 -1.57
N PRO A 408 37.29 4.49 -1.00
CA PRO A 408 37.02 3.21 -1.62
C PRO A 408 35.52 2.92 -1.72
N ASN A 409 35.09 2.41 -2.88
CA ASN A 409 33.72 1.98 -3.13
C ASN A 409 33.74 0.57 -3.76
N ILE A 410 32.85 -0.31 -3.31
CA ILE A 410 32.73 -1.67 -3.86
C ILE A 410 32.45 -1.65 -5.36
N GLU A 411 31.77 -0.61 -5.85
CA GLU A 411 31.48 -0.41 -7.26
C GLU A 411 32.76 -0.37 -8.13
N ASP A 412 33.89 0.10 -7.58
CA ASP A 412 35.19 0.15 -8.29
C ASP A 412 35.72 -1.25 -8.65
N ALA A 413 35.33 -2.26 -7.87
CA ALA A 413 35.67 -3.66 -8.06
C ALA A 413 34.63 -4.43 -8.90
N THR A 414 33.48 -3.84 -9.18
CA THR A 414 32.36 -4.50 -9.86
C THR A 414 32.14 -3.99 -11.29
N SER A 415 31.52 -4.81 -12.13
CA SER A 415 30.99 -4.41 -13.44
C SER A 415 29.82 -5.31 -13.82
N THR A 416 28.99 -4.89 -14.78
CA THR A 416 27.82 -5.68 -15.23
C THR A 416 28.09 -6.30 -16.60
N SER A 417 27.74 -7.58 -16.75
CA SER A 417 27.70 -8.32 -18.04
C SER A 417 26.32 -8.95 -18.23
N SER A 418 25.98 -9.29 -19.47
CA SER A 418 24.79 -10.08 -19.82
C SER A 418 25.13 -11.54 -20.13
N ASP A 419 26.37 -11.95 -19.86
CA ASP A 419 26.80 -13.32 -20.04
C ASP A 419 26.07 -14.25 -19.06
N LYS A 420 25.64 -15.40 -19.57
CA LYS A 420 25.09 -16.46 -18.74
C LYS A 420 26.23 -17.18 -18.01
N PRO A 421 25.95 -17.80 -16.84
CA PRO A 421 26.95 -18.55 -16.10
C PRO A 421 27.60 -19.60 -17.01
N GLN A 422 28.93 -19.57 -17.06
CA GLN A 422 29.75 -20.47 -17.88
C GLN A 422 30.56 -21.43 -16.98
N GLY A 423 31.21 -22.42 -17.58
CA GLY A 423 32.03 -23.40 -16.86
C GLY A 423 31.34 -24.69 -16.44
N LYS A 424 32.08 -25.50 -15.67
CA LYS A 424 31.59 -26.78 -15.13
C LYS A 424 30.98 -26.56 -13.76
N LEU A 425 29.84 -27.19 -13.51
CA LEU A 425 29.20 -27.22 -12.19
C LEU A 425 30.15 -27.88 -11.18
N ALA A 426 30.67 -27.09 -10.24
CA ALA A 426 31.53 -27.55 -9.17
C ALA A 426 30.71 -28.00 -7.96
N TYR A 427 29.61 -27.30 -7.67
CA TYR A 427 28.70 -27.63 -6.58
C TYR A 427 27.26 -27.19 -6.88
N ASP A 428 26.31 -28.04 -6.49
CA ASP A 428 24.87 -27.82 -6.66
C ASP A 428 24.19 -27.74 -5.29
N GLY A 429 24.16 -26.53 -4.72
CA GLY A 429 23.44 -26.21 -3.50
C GLY A 429 21.99 -25.81 -3.76
N PHE A 430 21.46 -26.02 -4.96
CA PHE A 430 20.08 -25.66 -5.29
C PHE A 430 19.09 -26.63 -4.65
N GLU A 431 18.43 -26.19 -3.58
CA GLU A 431 17.37 -26.97 -2.97
C GLU A 431 16.12 -26.99 -3.86
N ARG A 432 15.82 -28.17 -4.41
CA ARG A 432 14.65 -28.35 -5.27
C ARG A 432 13.33 -28.29 -4.50
N PHE A 433 13.34 -28.55 -3.20
CA PHE A 433 12.14 -28.56 -2.37
C PHE A 433 12.21 -27.40 -1.37
N ASP A 434 11.22 -26.52 -1.40
CA ASP A 434 11.11 -25.38 -0.49
C ASP A 434 9.75 -25.40 0.21
N TRP A 435 9.72 -25.00 1.47
CA TRP A 435 8.48 -24.93 2.24
C TRP A 435 8.56 -23.85 3.31
N GLY A 436 7.40 -23.35 3.72
CA GLY A 436 7.33 -22.32 4.75
C GLY A 436 5.94 -22.17 5.36
N PHE A 437 5.89 -21.46 6.49
CA PHE A 437 4.66 -21.08 7.14
C PHE A 437 4.67 -19.58 7.42
N SER A 438 3.52 -18.94 7.23
CA SER A 438 3.34 -17.53 7.53
C SER A 438 2.00 -17.28 8.23
N PRO A 439 1.96 -16.46 9.29
CA PRO A 439 0.69 -15.99 9.82
C PRO A 439 -0.01 -15.14 8.75
N LYS A 440 -1.32 -15.30 8.63
CA LYS A 440 -2.13 -14.54 7.67
C LYS A 440 -3.39 -14.01 8.35
N LEU A 441 -3.57 -12.70 8.22
CA LEU A 441 -4.78 -11.96 8.58
C LEU A 441 -5.51 -11.62 7.28
N ALA A 442 -6.68 -12.22 7.07
CA ALA A 442 -7.63 -11.78 6.06
C ALA A 442 -8.63 -10.84 6.72
N GLN A 443 -8.91 -9.68 6.13
CA GLN A 443 -9.79 -8.70 6.75
C GLN A 443 -10.59 -7.91 5.71
N THR A 444 -11.76 -7.42 6.12
CA THR A 444 -12.61 -6.50 5.37
C THR A 444 -13.27 -5.51 6.33
N LEU A 445 -13.41 -4.26 5.89
CA LEU A 445 -13.89 -3.13 6.68
C LEU A 445 -15.14 -2.53 6.02
N GLY A 446 -16.07 -2.04 6.83
CA GLY A 446 -17.27 -1.33 6.38
C GLY A 446 -18.41 -2.24 5.88
N ASN A 447 -18.52 -3.48 6.37
CA ASN A 447 -19.66 -4.34 6.01
C ASN A 447 -20.93 -3.91 6.76
N PRO A 448 -22.12 -4.05 6.14
CA PRO A 448 -23.40 -3.76 6.77
C PRO A 448 -23.64 -4.52 8.08
N GLU A 449 -23.19 -5.77 8.15
CA GLU A 449 -23.45 -6.66 9.28
C GLU A 449 -22.55 -6.37 10.48
N GLU A 450 -21.26 -6.17 10.23
CA GLU A 450 -20.29 -5.76 11.24
C GLU A 450 -19.19 -4.92 10.58
N PHE A 451 -18.81 -3.81 11.23
CA PHE A 451 -17.82 -2.89 10.69
C PHE A 451 -16.48 -3.55 10.34
N TYR A 452 -16.06 -4.56 11.09
CA TYR A 452 -14.77 -5.23 10.89
C TYR A 452 -14.92 -6.74 10.93
N LEU A 453 -14.70 -7.39 9.78
CA LEU A 453 -14.64 -8.84 9.68
C LEU A 453 -13.20 -9.27 9.39
N PHE A 454 -12.78 -10.35 10.02
CA PHE A 454 -11.43 -10.85 9.90
C PHE A 454 -11.34 -12.37 10.13
N SER A 455 -10.26 -12.95 9.63
CA SER A 455 -9.82 -14.31 9.90
C SER A 455 -8.31 -14.29 10.13
N VAL A 456 -7.89 -14.91 11.24
CA VAL A 456 -6.50 -15.10 11.61
C VAL A 456 -6.19 -16.59 11.51
N GLY A 457 -5.13 -16.90 10.80
CA GLY A 457 -4.74 -18.28 10.57
C GLY A 457 -3.29 -18.41 10.14
N LEU A 458 -2.92 -19.62 9.75
CA LEU A 458 -1.59 -19.98 9.30
C LEU A 458 -1.64 -20.44 7.85
N SER A 459 -0.89 -19.77 6.98
CA SER A 459 -0.66 -20.21 5.62
C SER A 459 0.58 -21.11 5.58
N GLY A 460 0.45 -22.31 5.03
CA GLY A 460 1.56 -23.20 4.73
C GLY A 460 1.79 -23.26 3.22
N SER A 461 3.02 -23.10 2.76
CA SER A 461 3.39 -23.20 1.35
C SER A 461 4.45 -24.28 1.16
N ALA A 462 4.38 -24.96 0.02
CA ALA A 462 5.42 -25.88 -0.43
C ALA A 462 5.59 -25.77 -1.95
N SER A 463 6.82 -25.93 -2.42
CA SER A 463 7.16 -25.96 -3.84
C SER A 463 8.24 -27.01 -4.13
N TYR A 464 8.23 -27.50 -5.36
CA TYR A 464 9.20 -28.46 -5.87
C TYR A 464 9.60 -28.15 -7.31
N TRP A 465 10.90 -28.04 -7.57
CA TRP A 465 11.48 -27.83 -8.89
C TRP A 465 11.72 -29.17 -9.60
N LEU A 466 10.91 -29.41 -10.65
CA LEU A 466 11.05 -30.57 -11.53
C LEU A 466 12.28 -30.43 -12.44
N THR A 467 12.53 -29.19 -12.90
CA THR A 467 13.72 -28.73 -13.64
C THR A 467 14.08 -27.35 -13.11
N ASP A 468 15.16 -26.73 -13.60
CA ASP A 468 15.58 -25.39 -13.16
C ASP A 468 14.60 -24.27 -13.60
N ASN A 469 13.63 -24.61 -14.45
CA ASN A 469 12.63 -23.69 -14.99
C ASN A 469 11.18 -24.19 -14.86
N LEU A 470 10.94 -25.36 -14.27
CA LEU A 470 9.60 -25.93 -14.06
C LEU A 470 9.35 -26.21 -12.57
N GLU A 471 8.44 -25.45 -11.98
CA GLU A 471 8.08 -25.52 -10.56
C GLU A 471 6.64 -26.02 -10.40
N ILE A 472 6.39 -26.98 -9.50
CA ILE A 472 5.06 -27.21 -8.94
C ILE A 472 5.03 -26.64 -7.53
N GLY A 473 4.05 -25.81 -7.20
CA GLY A 473 3.92 -25.31 -5.84
C GLY A 473 2.48 -24.98 -5.47
N GLY A 474 2.20 -25.02 -4.18
CA GLY A 474 0.88 -24.77 -3.65
C GLY A 474 0.91 -24.20 -2.25
N SER A 475 -0.22 -23.66 -1.82
CA SER A 475 -0.41 -23.17 -0.47
C SER A 475 -1.77 -23.53 0.09
N LEU A 476 -1.77 -23.83 1.39
CA LEU A 476 -2.96 -24.12 2.20
C LEU A 476 -3.07 -23.05 3.27
N TYR A 477 -4.29 -22.62 3.55
CA TYR A 477 -4.59 -21.71 4.66
C TYR A 477 -5.40 -22.46 5.71
N TRP A 478 -4.89 -22.50 6.93
CA TRP A 478 -5.58 -23.03 8.09
C TRP A 478 -6.14 -21.88 8.92
N ASP A 479 -7.46 -21.75 8.92
CA ASP A 479 -8.17 -20.76 9.72
C ASP A 479 -8.23 -21.20 11.18
N TRP A 480 -7.75 -20.35 12.09
CA TRP A 480 -7.78 -20.62 13.53
C TRP A 480 -8.94 -19.91 14.21
N TYR A 481 -9.24 -18.69 13.78
CA TYR A 481 -10.27 -17.85 14.36
C TYR A 481 -10.75 -16.82 13.35
N ASN A 482 -12.07 -16.76 13.16
CA ASN A 482 -12.74 -15.76 12.34
C ASN A 482 -14.05 -15.30 13.01
N ASN A 483 -14.61 -14.20 12.50
CA ASN A 483 -15.96 -13.73 12.81
C ASN A 483 -16.87 -13.71 11.57
N TYR A 484 -16.62 -14.59 10.59
CA TYR A 484 -17.40 -14.67 9.35
C TYR A 484 -18.76 -15.37 9.51
N ASP A 485 -19.07 -15.86 10.71
CA ASP A 485 -20.41 -16.27 11.11
C ASP A 485 -21.39 -15.09 11.08
N LYS A 486 -20.92 -13.86 11.31
CA LYS A 486 -21.72 -12.63 11.28
C LYS A 486 -22.03 -12.10 9.88
N PHE A 487 -21.40 -12.63 8.83
CA PHE A 487 -21.73 -12.26 7.47
C PHE A 487 -23.07 -12.90 7.11
N ASN A 488 -24.11 -12.12 6.81
CA ASN A 488 -25.46 -12.67 6.71
C ASN A 488 -25.69 -13.40 5.37
N TYR A 489 -25.02 -12.98 4.30
CA TYR A 489 -25.29 -13.46 2.94
C TYR A 489 -24.06 -14.04 2.26
N VAL A 490 -24.06 -15.30 1.84
CA VAL A 490 -23.00 -15.81 0.94
C VAL A 490 -23.16 -15.22 -0.47
N THR A 491 -24.41 -15.09 -0.92
CA THR A 491 -24.77 -14.44 -2.18
C THR A 491 -25.61 -13.20 -1.86
N PRO A 492 -25.04 -11.99 -1.92
CA PRO A 492 -25.75 -10.77 -1.57
C PRO A 492 -26.98 -10.53 -2.46
N PRO A 493 -28.08 -9.98 -1.92
CA PRO A 493 -29.28 -9.63 -2.68
C PRO A 493 -29.10 -8.33 -3.47
N ASP A 494 -27.99 -8.19 -4.18
CA ASP A 494 -27.53 -6.90 -4.72
C ASP A 494 -28.10 -6.52 -6.10
N GLY A 495 -29.05 -7.29 -6.62
CA GLY A 495 -29.75 -6.99 -7.88
C GLY A 495 -28.90 -7.17 -9.15
N THR A 496 -27.64 -7.58 -9.03
CA THR A 496 -26.74 -7.76 -10.18
C THR A 496 -26.97 -9.10 -10.87
N SER A 497 -26.84 -9.13 -12.21
CA SER A 497 -26.99 -10.35 -13.03
C SER A 497 -25.67 -10.91 -13.55
N ILE A 498 -24.54 -10.33 -13.12
CA ILE A 498 -23.20 -10.76 -13.52
C ILE A 498 -22.74 -12.00 -12.73
N PRO A 499 -21.82 -12.81 -13.27
CA PRO A 499 -21.21 -13.91 -12.54
C PRO A 499 -20.54 -13.45 -11.24
N ARG A 500 -20.64 -14.26 -10.19
CA ARG A 500 -20.03 -13.98 -8.88
C ARG A 500 -18.56 -14.39 -8.88
N VAL A 501 -17.65 -13.43 -8.82
CA VAL A 501 -16.19 -13.69 -8.96
C VAL A 501 -15.38 -13.28 -7.73
N ARG A 502 -15.91 -12.42 -6.86
CA ARG A 502 -15.28 -11.99 -5.59
C ARG A 502 -16.25 -11.91 -4.42
N THR A 503 -17.52 -11.63 -4.66
CA THR A 503 -18.54 -11.50 -3.59
C THR A 503 -18.78 -12.79 -2.81
N MET A 504 -18.45 -13.96 -3.39
CA MET A 504 -18.51 -15.26 -2.72
C MET A 504 -17.36 -15.55 -1.75
N PHE A 505 -16.55 -14.56 -1.37
CA PHE A 505 -15.40 -14.72 -0.48
C PHE A 505 -15.68 -15.56 0.78
N ARG A 506 -16.83 -15.36 1.43
CA ARG A 506 -17.23 -16.15 2.60
C ARG A 506 -17.27 -17.65 2.32
N ALA A 507 -17.81 -18.09 1.18
CA ALA A 507 -17.89 -19.51 0.85
C ALA A 507 -16.49 -20.13 0.79
N TYR A 508 -15.56 -19.49 0.06
CA TYR A 508 -14.19 -19.97 -0.07
C TYR A 508 -13.39 -19.97 1.23
N GLN A 509 -13.87 -19.29 2.27
CA GLN A 509 -13.18 -19.15 3.54
C GLN A 509 -13.81 -19.96 4.68
N ASN A 510 -15.09 -20.32 4.57
CA ASN A 510 -15.85 -20.99 5.64
C ASN A 510 -16.25 -22.45 5.35
N GLU A 511 -16.26 -22.91 4.09
CA GLU A 511 -16.68 -24.29 3.78
C GLU A 511 -15.73 -25.34 4.37
N HIS A 512 -14.46 -24.99 4.57
CA HIS A 512 -13.44 -25.87 5.11
C HIS A 512 -12.55 -25.16 6.13
N ALA A 513 -12.17 -25.84 7.21
CA ALA A 513 -11.20 -25.30 8.19
C ALA A 513 -9.79 -25.11 7.59
N VAL A 514 -9.45 -25.90 6.57
CA VAL A 514 -8.22 -25.76 5.78
C VAL A 514 -8.60 -25.60 4.32
N THR A 515 -8.21 -24.47 3.72
CA THR A 515 -8.57 -24.11 2.35
C THR A 515 -7.34 -24.08 1.46
N MET A 516 -7.46 -24.62 0.23
CA MET A 516 -6.38 -24.54 -0.75
C MET A 516 -6.38 -23.15 -1.40
N SER A 517 -5.35 -22.37 -1.11
CA SER A 517 -5.17 -21.04 -1.68
C SER A 517 -4.70 -21.12 -3.14
N ASN A 518 -3.74 -21.98 -3.46
CA ASN A 518 -3.37 -22.32 -4.84
C ASN A 518 -2.65 -23.68 -4.92
N LEU A 519 -2.57 -24.23 -6.12
CA LEU A 519 -1.75 -25.38 -6.48
C LEU A 519 -1.50 -25.31 -7.99
N GLN A 520 -0.30 -24.85 -8.36
CA GLN A 520 0.03 -24.44 -9.72
C GLN A 520 1.34 -25.09 -10.17
N LEU A 521 1.35 -25.59 -11.40
CA LEU A 521 2.55 -25.91 -12.17
C LEU A 521 2.91 -24.69 -13.01
N THR A 522 4.17 -24.25 -12.97
CA THR A 522 4.67 -23.05 -13.67
C THR A 522 5.96 -23.37 -14.41
N TRP A 523 6.00 -23.02 -15.70
CA TRP A 523 7.20 -23.07 -16.53
C TRP A 523 7.66 -21.66 -16.86
N PHE A 524 8.90 -21.33 -16.53
CA PHE A 524 9.54 -20.05 -16.82
C PHE A 524 10.43 -20.18 -18.06
N GLN A 525 10.39 -19.17 -18.92
CA GLN A 525 11.20 -19.12 -20.12
C GLN A 525 11.74 -17.71 -20.34
N GLU A 526 13.06 -17.60 -20.40
CA GLU A 526 13.75 -16.39 -20.84
C GLU A 526 14.09 -16.55 -22.34
N TYR A 527 13.75 -15.56 -23.16
CA TYR A 527 14.09 -15.54 -24.59
C TYR A 527 15.26 -14.61 -24.92
N SER A 528 15.40 -13.53 -24.15
CA SER A 528 16.52 -12.59 -24.17
C SER A 528 16.50 -11.81 -22.85
N ASP A 529 17.52 -10.99 -22.60
CA ASP A 529 17.60 -10.14 -21.40
C ASP A 529 16.48 -9.09 -21.27
N THR A 530 15.58 -9.01 -22.26
CA THR A 530 14.44 -8.09 -22.30
C THR A 530 13.10 -8.79 -22.46
N MET A 531 13.08 -10.10 -22.71
CA MET A 531 11.86 -10.84 -23.06
C MET A 531 11.75 -12.11 -22.24
N ASP A 532 10.71 -12.17 -21.41
CA ASP A 532 10.42 -13.30 -20.53
C ASP A 532 8.99 -13.77 -20.74
N GLN A 533 8.76 -15.06 -20.50
CA GLN A 533 7.45 -15.67 -20.54
C GLN A 533 7.30 -16.68 -19.40
N GLN A 534 6.08 -16.79 -18.90
CA GLN A 534 5.68 -17.91 -18.06
C GLN A 534 4.44 -18.60 -18.62
N PHE A 535 4.35 -19.89 -18.40
CA PHE A 535 3.15 -20.71 -18.62
C PHE A 535 2.75 -21.35 -17.31
N TYR A 536 1.47 -21.35 -17.00
CA TYR A 536 0.98 -21.91 -15.74
C TYR A 536 -0.34 -22.65 -15.90
N ALA A 537 -0.54 -23.67 -15.06
CA ALA A 537 -1.72 -24.52 -15.05
C ALA A 537 -2.03 -25.03 -13.64
N GLY A 538 -3.31 -25.16 -13.31
CA GLY A 538 -3.79 -25.74 -12.05
C GLY A 538 -4.80 -24.86 -11.33
N TYR A 539 -4.76 -24.84 -10.00
CA TYR A 539 -5.56 -23.96 -9.16
C TYR A 539 -4.78 -22.65 -8.96
N LEU A 540 -5.08 -21.66 -9.79
CA LEU A 540 -4.31 -20.41 -9.91
C LEU A 540 -4.49 -19.52 -8.67
N GLU A 541 -5.71 -19.48 -8.13
CA GLU A 541 -6.06 -18.77 -6.90
C GLU A 541 -7.18 -19.49 -6.14
N SER A 542 -7.58 -18.95 -4.97
CA SER A 542 -8.61 -19.56 -4.10
C SER A 542 -9.93 -19.81 -4.82
N MET A 543 -10.28 -18.96 -5.79
CA MET A 543 -11.57 -18.98 -6.48
C MET A 543 -11.51 -19.55 -7.90
N PHE A 544 -10.34 -19.60 -8.55
CA PHE A 544 -10.22 -19.96 -9.96
C PHE A 544 -9.12 -20.98 -10.21
N ALA A 545 -9.44 -21.95 -11.06
CA ALA A 545 -8.50 -22.87 -11.68
C ALA A 545 -8.43 -22.58 -13.18
N GLY A 546 -7.35 -22.97 -13.84
CA GLY A 546 -7.20 -22.70 -15.25
C GLY A 546 -5.81 -22.95 -15.78
N VAL A 547 -5.60 -22.48 -17.01
CA VAL A 547 -4.32 -22.43 -17.70
C VAL A 547 -4.10 -21.05 -18.27
N GLY A 548 -2.86 -20.57 -18.26
CA GLY A 548 -2.55 -19.25 -18.80
C GLY A 548 -1.09 -19.07 -19.12
N THR A 549 -0.81 -17.91 -19.72
CA THR A 549 0.54 -17.46 -20.02
C THR A 549 0.64 -15.96 -19.82
N GLU A 550 1.81 -15.50 -19.40
CA GLU A 550 2.18 -14.10 -19.34
C GLU A 550 3.48 -13.91 -20.10
N PHE A 551 3.53 -12.89 -20.95
CA PHE A 551 4.71 -12.44 -21.66
C PHE A 551 5.07 -11.02 -21.20
N LEU A 552 6.36 -10.74 -21.02
CA LEU A 552 6.87 -9.42 -20.64
C LEU A 552 7.99 -9.00 -21.60
N TYR A 553 7.88 -7.76 -22.08
CA TYR A 553 8.96 -7.04 -22.73
C TYR A 553 9.40 -5.85 -21.85
N ARG A 554 10.62 -5.92 -21.31
CA ARG A 554 11.22 -4.91 -20.43
C ARG A 554 12.63 -4.56 -20.94
N PRO A 555 12.80 -3.49 -21.74
CA PRO A 555 14.11 -3.07 -22.21
C PRO A 555 15.00 -2.58 -21.06
N LYS A 556 16.30 -2.88 -21.13
CA LYS A 556 17.30 -2.41 -20.14
C LYS A 556 17.41 -0.88 -20.14
N GLY A 557 17.42 -0.29 -18.95
CA GLY A 557 17.52 1.16 -18.76
C GLY A 557 16.29 1.96 -19.21
N ALA A 558 15.24 1.31 -19.72
CA ALA A 558 14.00 1.98 -20.07
C ALA A 558 13.15 2.22 -18.83
N ASN A 559 12.47 3.36 -18.81
CA ASN A 559 11.49 3.71 -17.79
C ASN A 559 10.07 3.22 -18.15
N TRP A 560 9.97 2.15 -18.94
CA TRP A 560 8.71 1.53 -19.33
C TRP A 560 8.86 0.04 -19.61
N ALA A 561 7.75 -0.68 -19.55
CA ALA A 561 7.66 -2.09 -19.95
C ALA A 561 6.26 -2.38 -20.54
N ILE A 562 6.14 -3.46 -21.31
CA ILE A 562 4.87 -3.93 -21.85
C ILE A 562 4.71 -5.41 -21.51
N GLY A 563 3.59 -5.76 -20.87
CA GLY A 563 3.18 -7.13 -20.58
C GLY A 563 1.94 -7.51 -21.36
N ALA A 564 1.72 -8.81 -21.54
CA ALA A 564 0.45 -9.34 -22.01
C ALA A 564 0.18 -10.69 -21.35
N ASP A 565 -1.05 -10.93 -20.91
CA ASP A 565 -1.45 -12.20 -20.34
C ASP A 565 -2.78 -12.71 -20.91
N VAL A 566 -2.90 -14.03 -20.96
CA VAL A 566 -4.06 -14.73 -21.49
C VAL A 566 -4.35 -15.96 -20.65
N ASN A 567 -5.60 -16.10 -20.20
CA ASN A 567 -6.01 -17.14 -19.27
C ASN A 567 -7.36 -17.74 -19.68
N LEU A 568 -7.43 -19.07 -19.64
CA LEU A 568 -8.66 -19.85 -19.71
C LEU A 568 -8.95 -20.38 -18.31
N ILE A 569 -10.11 -20.04 -17.77
CA ILE A 569 -10.41 -20.22 -16.35
C ILE A 569 -11.75 -20.93 -16.13
N SER A 570 -11.83 -21.62 -15.01
CA SER A 570 -13.05 -22.17 -14.45
C SER A 570 -13.08 -21.84 -12.96
N GLN A 571 -14.22 -21.37 -12.49
CA GLN A 571 -14.43 -21.04 -11.09
C GLN A 571 -14.49 -22.33 -10.27
N ARG A 572 -13.75 -22.35 -9.16
CA ARG A 572 -13.66 -23.46 -8.22
C ARG A 572 -14.96 -23.60 -7.45
N ASP A 573 -15.40 -24.82 -7.19
CA ASP A 573 -16.53 -25.08 -6.30
C ASP A 573 -16.04 -25.02 -4.84
N PRO A 574 -16.50 -24.06 -4.01
CA PRO A 574 -16.08 -23.95 -2.62
C PRO A 574 -16.53 -25.13 -1.75
N GLN A 575 -17.54 -25.92 -2.15
CA GLN A 575 -17.98 -27.11 -1.41
C GLN A 575 -17.06 -28.31 -1.63
N SER A 576 -16.11 -28.21 -2.58
CA SER A 576 -15.18 -29.26 -2.95
C SER A 576 -13.73 -28.80 -2.83
N TYR A 577 -12.85 -29.66 -2.34
CA TYR A 577 -11.42 -29.36 -2.26
C TYR A 577 -10.78 -29.13 -3.64
N PHE A 578 -11.25 -29.84 -4.67
CA PHE A 578 -10.65 -29.90 -6.02
C PHE A 578 -11.68 -29.72 -7.14
N GLY A 579 -12.93 -29.39 -6.80
CA GLY A 579 -14.00 -29.22 -7.78
C GLY A 579 -13.91 -27.88 -8.50
N VAL A 580 -14.44 -27.86 -9.72
CA VAL A 580 -14.80 -26.64 -10.45
C VAL A 580 -16.27 -26.74 -10.81
N TYR A 581 -16.92 -25.60 -10.99
CA TYR A 581 -18.31 -25.59 -11.45
C TYR A 581 -18.39 -26.05 -12.91
N ASP A 582 -19.29 -27.00 -13.18
CA ASP A 582 -19.55 -27.52 -14.52
C ASP A 582 -20.66 -26.78 -15.27
N GLU A 583 -21.49 -26.02 -14.55
CA GLU A 583 -22.64 -25.29 -15.09
C GLU A 583 -22.60 -23.82 -14.67
N LYS A 584 -23.13 -22.93 -15.52
CA LYS A 584 -23.17 -21.49 -15.25
C LYS A 584 -24.08 -21.13 -14.06
N TRP A 585 -25.20 -21.81 -13.89
CA TRP A 585 -26.17 -21.51 -12.85
C TRP A 585 -26.05 -22.52 -11.72
N GLN A 586 -25.89 -22.01 -10.51
CA GLN A 586 -25.70 -22.81 -9.32
C GLN A 586 -26.80 -22.51 -8.31
N TYR A 587 -27.21 -23.55 -7.57
CA TYR A 587 -28.13 -23.41 -6.45
C TYR A 587 -27.70 -24.30 -5.31
N VAL A 588 -27.16 -23.67 -4.28
CA VAL A 588 -26.80 -24.30 -3.00
C VAL A 588 -27.85 -23.85 -1.99
N PRO A 589 -28.67 -24.76 -1.42
CA PRO A 589 -29.74 -24.41 -0.48
C PRO A 589 -29.26 -23.53 0.69
N GLU A 590 -28.05 -23.79 1.19
CA GLU A 590 -27.40 -23.05 2.28
C GLU A 590 -27.05 -21.61 1.89
N TYR A 591 -26.82 -21.33 0.61
CA TYR A 591 -26.56 -19.98 0.10
C TYR A 591 -27.87 -19.22 -0.18
N GLY A 592 -29.00 -19.92 -0.13
CA GLY A 592 -30.35 -19.37 -0.12
C GLY A 592 -30.90 -18.94 -1.48
N ARG A 593 -30.05 -18.55 -2.45
CA ARG A 593 -30.47 -18.05 -3.76
C ARG A 593 -29.66 -18.66 -4.89
N PRO A 594 -30.24 -18.83 -6.10
CA PRO A 594 -29.47 -19.23 -7.27
C PRO A 594 -28.53 -18.09 -7.70
N PHE A 595 -27.35 -18.45 -8.18
CA PHE A 595 -26.31 -17.49 -8.59
C PHE A 595 -25.62 -17.95 -9.87
N GLN A 596 -25.01 -17.00 -10.58
CA GLN A 596 -24.18 -17.30 -11.74
C GLN A 596 -22.71 -17.39 -11.33
N VAL A 597 -21.99 -18.31 -11.94
CA VAL A 597 -20.55 -18.50 -11.79
C VAL A 597 -19.88 -18.50 -13.16
N VAL A 598 -18.55 -18.45 -13.18
CA VAL A 598 -17.76 -18.58 -14.39
C VAL A 598 -17.33 -20.04 -14.54
N ASP A 599 -18.18 -20.89 -15.11
CA ASP A 599 -17.87 -22.30 -15.36
C ASP A 599 -16.75 -22.44 -16.41
N LYS A 600 -16.81 -21.64 -17.48
CA LYS A 600 -15.79 -21.54 -18.53
C LYS A 600 -15.62 -20.09 -18.95
N GLY A 601 -14.50 -19.50 -18.57
CA GLY A 601 -14.20 -18.09 -18.78
C GLY A 601 -12.89 -17.86 -19.51
N PHE A 602 -12.78 -16.63 -20.01
CA PHE A 602 -11.56 -16.07 -20.57
C PHE A 602 -11.24 -14.79 -19.81
N THR A 603 -9.96 -14.55 -19.52
CA THR A 603 -9.47 -13.26 -18.99
C THR A 603 -8.06 -13.01 -19.49
N GLY A 604 -7.71 -11.76 -19.73
CA GLY A 604 -6.40 -11.40 -20.23
C GLY A 604 -6.30 -9.91 -20.50
N PHE A 605 -5.09 -9.38 -20.37
CA PHE A 605 -4.80 -7.96 -20.45
C PHE A 605 -3.54 -7.71 -21.28
N VAL A 606 -3.50 -6.54 -21.91
CA VAL A 606 -2.26 -5.90 -22.33
C VAL A 606 -1.95 -4.81 -21.30
N SER A 607 -0.76 -4.89 -20.72
CA SER A 607 -0.31 -4.05 -19.61
C SER A 607 0.82 -3.12 -20.06
N GLY A 608 0.66 -1.83 -19.87
CA GLY A 608 1.71 -0.83 -20.01
C GLY A 608 2.20 -0.37 -18.64
N TYR A 609 3.51 -0.34 -18.44
CA TYR A 609 4.15 0.17 -17.23
C TYR A 609 4.99 1.39 -17.57
N TYR A 610 4.90 2.44 -16.77
CA TYR A 610 5.65 3.67 -16.97
C TYR A 610 6.14 4.23 -15.64
N TYR A 611 7.40 4.65 -15.62
CA TYR A 611 8.10 5.25 -14.47
C TYR A 611 8.49 6.69 -14.83
N PRO A 612 7.65 7.70 -14.51
CA PRO A 612 7.91 9.09 -14.86
C PRO A 612 9.25 9.58 -14.29
N GLN A 613 9.95 10.41 -15.07
CA GLN A 613 11.25 11.00 -14.68
C GLN A 613 11.16 12.51 -14.41
N TRP A 614 9.94 13.07 -14.41
CA TRP A 614 9.72 14.48 -14.08
C TRP A 614 9.74 14.67 -12.57
N ASP A 615 10.45 15.68 -12.07
CA ASP A 615 10.63 15.94 -10.64
C ASP A 615 9.31 15.96 -9.85
N PHE A 616 8.24 16.50 -10.41
CA PHE A 616 6.93 16.59 -9.75
C PHE A 616 6.14 15.27 -9.71
N LEU A 617 6.59 14.24 -10.44
CA LEU A 617 6.03 12.88 -10.54
C LEU A 617 7.08 11.79 -10.26
N GLN A 618 8.21 12.14 -9.65
CA GLN A 618 9.29 11.22 -9.35
C GLN A 618 8.84 10.09 -8.40
N ASP A 619 9.47 8.93 -8.55
CA ASP A 619 9.17 7.69 -7.81
C ASP A 619 7.72 7.22 -7.92
N LEU A 620 7.06 7.50 -9.05
CA LEU A 620 5.78 6.89 -9.40
C LEU A 620 5.98 5.70 -10.34
N MET A 621 5.11 4.72 -10.19
CA MET A 621 4.82 3.71 -11.21
C MET A 621 3.37 3.87 -11.64
N ILE A 622 3.15 4.01 -12.94
CA ILE A 622 1.83 4.03 -13.57
C ILE A 622 1.70 2.74 -14.38
N GLN A 623 0.71 1.92 -14.03
CA GLN A 623 0.33 0.72 -14.76
C GLN A 623 -1.06 0.90 -15.36
N VAL A 624 -1.19 0.57 -16.63
CA VAL A 624 -2.47 0.56 -17.36
C VAL A 624 -2.67 -0.80 -17.98
N ASP A 625 -3.72 -1.50 -17.57
CA ASP A 625 -4.10 -2.81 -18.10
C ASP A 625 -5.40 -2.67 -18.90
N VAL A 626 -5.40 -3.08 -20.17
CA VAL A 626 -6.60 -3.06 -21.03
C VAL A 626 -6.94 -4.49 -21.44
N GLY A 627 -8.17 -4.93 -21.18
CA GLY A 627 -8.51 -6.33 -21.39
C GLY A 627 -9.87 -6.76 -20.84
N GLN A 628 -10.02 -8.06 -20.62
CA GLN A 628 -11.26 -8.68 -20.12
C GLN A 628 -11.09 -9.17 -18.68
N PHE A 629 -11.97 -8.70 -17.79
CA PHE A 629 -12.03 -9.06 -16.39
C PHE A 629 -12.73 -10.42 -16.15
N LEU A 630 -12.68 -10.90 -14.91
CA LEU A 630 -13.18 -12.22 -14.51
C LEU A 630 -14.67 -12.42 -14.80
N ALA A 631 -15.50 -11.40 -14.61
CA ALA A 631 -16.94 -11.49 -14.85
C ALA A 631 -17.31 -11.43 -16.35
N GLY A 632 -16.30 -11.30 -17.23
CA GLY A 632 -16.45 -11.24 -18.69
C GLY A 632 -16.57 -9.82 -19.24
N ASP A 633 -16.59 -8.80 -18.39
CA ASP A 633 -16.61 -7.40 -18.75
C ASP A 633 -15.27 -6.93 -19.33
N ILE A 634 -15.33 -6.02 -20.30
CA ILE A 634 -14.15 -5.49 -21.00
C ILE A 634 -13.89 -4.07 -20.54
N GLY A 635 -12.63 -3.77 -20.20
CA GLY A 635 -12.29 -2.45 -19.72
C GLY A 635 -10.82 -2.22 -19.47
N THR A 636 -10.57 -1.23 -18.62
CA THR A 636 -9.24 -0.74 -18.28
C THR A 636 -9.09 -0.66 -16.77
N GLN A 637 -7.98 -1.19 -16.25
CA GLN A 637 -7.52 -0.88 -14.91
C GLN A 637 -6.34 0.09 -14.97
N VAL A 638 -6.39 1.15 -14.18
CA VAL A 638 -5.26 2.07 -13.95
C VAL A 638 -4.81 1.90 -12.51
N ASN A 639 -3.53 1.62 -12.31
CA ASN A 639 -2.88 1.53 -11.00
C ASN A 639 -1.75 2.56 -10.94
N VAL A 640 -1.77 3.42 -9.94
CA VAL A 640 -0.72 4.42 -9.68
C VAL A 640 -0.18 4.18 -8.29
N SER A 641 1.14 4.04 -8.18
CA SER A 641 1.83 3.84 -6.91
C SER A 641 3.05 4.73 -6.75
N LYS A 642 3.26 5.24 -5.54
CA LYS A 642 4.43 6.02 -5.11
C LYS A 642 5.31 5.16 -4.22
N GLN A 643 6.61 5.18 -4.49
CA GLN A 643 7.62 4.63 -3.60
C GLN A 643 8.30 5.76 -2.81
N PHE A 644 8.40 5.59 -1.49
CA PHE A 644 9.08 6.51 -0.57
C PHE A 644 10.53 6.07 -0.33
N LYS A 645 11.35 6.93 0.29
CA LYS A 645 12.79 6.65 0.53
C LYS A 645 13.05 5.36 1.33
N SER A 646 12.16 5.01 2.26
CA SER A 646 12.23 3.73 2.99
C SER A 646 12.00 2.50 2.12
N GLY A 647 11.48 2.71 0.92
CA GLY A 647 10.98 1.71 0.00
C GLY A 647 9.54 1.30 0.25
N VAL A 648 8.84 1.89 1.24
CA VAL A 648 7.38 1.75 1.38
C VAL A 648 6.72 2.19 0.07
N ILE A 649 5.75 1.40 -0.40
CA ILE A 649 4.98 1.71 -1.61
C ILE A 649 3.54 1.94 -1.17
N ALA A 650 2.95 3.08 -1.54
CA ALA A 650 1.52 3.33 -1.42
C ALA A 650 0.91 3.47 -2.81
N GLY A 651 -0.20 2.80 -3.08
CA GLY A 651 -0.83 2.84 -4.40
C GLY A 651 -2.35 2.80 -4.34
N ALA A 652 -2.95 3.19 -5.46
CA ALA A 652 -4.38 3.17 -5.69
C ALA A 652 -4.66 2.66 -7.11
N PHE A 653 -5.75 1.93 -7.27
CA PHE A 653 -6.20 1.45 -8.57
C PHE A 653 -7.69 1.70 -8.78
N ALA A 654 -8.08 1.83 -10.05
CA ALA A 654 -9.46 1.91 -10.49
C ALA A 654 -9.64 1.06 -11.75
N SER A 655 -10.64 0.17 -11.75
CA SER A 655 -11.06 -0.66 -12.88
C SER A 655 -12.39 -0.13 -13.42
N ILE A 656 -12.39 0.34 -14.66
CA ILE A 656 -13.58 0.82 -15.37
C ILE A 656 -13.84 -0.12 -16.53
N SER A 657 -15.07 -0.61 -16.67
CA SER A 657 -15.47 -1.52 -17.75
C SER A 657 -16.76 -1.08 -18.43
N ASP A 658 -17.24 -1.90 -19.36
CA ASP A 658 -18.45 -1.70 -20.16
C ASP A 658 -19.76 -2.01 -19.40
N LEU A 659 -19.68 -2.44 -18.14
CA LEU A 659 -20.84 -2.63 -17.28
C LEU A 659 -21.52 -1.30 -16.93
N SER A 660 -22.85 -1.29 -16.93
CA SER A 660 -23.63 -0.17 -16.41
C SER A 660 -23.56 -0.06 -14.88
N ALA A 661 -23.90 1.11 -14.34
CA ALA A 661 -23.93 1.33 -12.88
C ALA A 661 -24.90 0.38 -12.16
N ASP A 662 -25.99 -0.05 -12.81
CA ASP A 662 -26.93 -1.02 -12.25
C ASP A 662 -26.37 -2.45 -12.27
N GLU A 663 -25.60 -2.81 -13.30
CA GLU A 663 -24.94 -4.11 -13.38
C GLU A 663 -23.77 -4.25 -12.41
N PHE A 664 -23.04 -3.15 -12.14
CA PHE A 664 -21.99 -3.10 -11.13
C PHE A 664 -22.54 -3.16 -9.69
N GLY A 665 -23.73 -2.57 -9.48
CA GLY A 665 -24.26 -2.27 -8.15
C GLY A 665 -23.69 -0.97 -7.57
N GLU A 666 -23.73 -0.83 -6.24
CA GLU A 666 -23.14 0.33 -5.54
C GLU A 666 -21.65 0.49 -5.89
N GLY A 667 -21.20 1.73 -6.13
CA GLY A 667 -19.81 2.07 -6.41
C GLY A 667 -19.49 2.34 -7.88
N SER A 668 -20.32 1.87 -8.82
CA SER A 668 -20.26 2.03 -10.30
C SER A 668 -18.96 1.58 -11.01
N PHE A 669 -17.86 1.37 -10.28
CA PHE A 669 -16.59 0.83 -10.77
C PHE A 669 -15.76 0.32 -9.58
N THR A 670 -14.88 -0.65 -9.84
CA THR A 670 -14.01 -1.22 -8.80
C THR A 670 -12.83 -0.29 -8.51
N LYS A 671 -12.54 -0.05 -7.24
CA LYS A 671 -11.41 0.78 -6.80
C LYS A 671 -10.79 0.25 -5.52
N GLY A 672 -9.52 0.50 -5.30
CA GLY A 672 -8.84 0.09 -4.08
C GLY A 672 -7.53 0.81 -3.85
N PHE A 673 -7.03 0.70 -2.63
CA PHE A 673 -5.80 1.30 -2.14
C PHE A 673 -4.96 0.23 -1.46
N TYR A 674 -3.65 0.39 -1.46
CA TYR A 674 -2.75 -0.55 -0.81
C TYR A 674 -1.48 0.12 -0.33
N ILE A 675 -0.88 -0.48 0.70
CA ILE A 675 0.44 -0.14 1.22
C ILE A 675 1.27 -1.42 1.25
N SER A 676 2.47 -1.37 0.69
CA SER A 676 3.47 -2.42 0.80
C SER A 676 4.68 -1.94 1.59
N ILE A 677 4.99 -2.59 2.70
CA ILE A 677 6.02 -2.18 3.65
C ILE A 677 7.16 -3.22 3.63
N PRO A 678 8.40 -2.83 3.30
CA PRO A 678 9.56 -3.71 3.41
C PRO A 678 9.74 -4.25 4.85
N PHE A 679 10.13 -5.51 5.00
CA PHE A 679 10.38 -6.09 6.32
C PHE A 679 11.67 -5.61 6.94
N ASP A 680 12.67 -5.27 6.14
CA ASP A 680 13.97 -4.78 6.61
C ASP A 680 13.89 -3.45 7.41
N ILE A 681 12.82 -2.67 7.26
CA ILE A 681 12.54 -1.48 8.09
C ILE A 681 11.67 -1.77 9.32
N MET A 682 11.11 -2.98 9.43
CA MET A 682 10.27 -3.42 10.54
C MET A 682 10.93 -4.49 11.42
N THR A 683 11.98 -5.14 10.92
CA THR A 683 12.63 -6.27 11.59
C THR A 683 14.10 -6.00 11.86
N VAL A 684 14.63 -6.61 12.92
CA VAL A 684 16.05 -6.51 13.30
C VAL A 684 16.99 -7.30 12.39
N LYS A 685 16.47 -8.00 11.39
CA LYS A 685 17.25 -8.72 10.38
C LYS A 685 16.96 -8.13 9.00
N PRO A 686 17.95 -8.07 8.11
CA PRO A 686 17.72 -7.73 6.72
C PRO A 686 16.80 -8.76 6.04
N SER A 687 15.92 -8.29 5.15
CA SER A 687 15.02 -9.14 4.38
C SER A 687 14.49 -8.41 3.15
N ASN A 688 14.36 -9.14 2.03
CA ASN A 688 13.69 -8.64 0.81
C ASN A 688 12.17 -8.82 0.84
N ASN A 689 11.62 -9.43 1.90
CA ASN A 689 10.18 -9.63 2.02
C ASN A 689 9.43 -8.33 2.36
N ARG A 690 8.14 -8.30 2.03
CA ARG A 690 7.28 -7.13 2.24
C ARG A 690 5.95 -7.54 2.85
N ALA A 691 5.44 -6.74 3.79
CA ALA A 691 4.02 -6.77 4.15
C ALA A 691 3.21 -6.12 3.03
N PHE A 692 1.98 -6.60 2.84
CA PHE A 692 1.02 -6.00 1.91
C PHE A 692 -0.32 -5.83 2.62
N PHE A 693 -0.79 -4.60 2.68
CA PHE A 693 -2.09 -4.23 3.21
C PHE A 693 -2.90 -3.63 2.06
N SER A 694 -4.12 -4.12 1.85
CA SER A 694 -5.03 -3.56 0.86
C SER A 694 -6.38 -3.24 1.48
N TRP A 695 -7.02 -2.23 0.93
CA TRP A 695 -8.36 -1.81 1.27
C TRP A 695 -9.14 -1.51 0.01
N GLN A 696 -10.31 -2.12 -0.10
CA GLN A 696 -11.28 -1.84 -1.15
C GLN A 696 -12.58 -1.39 -0.47
N PRO A 697 -13.08 -0.18 -0.74
CA PRO A 697 -14.24 0.37 -0.03
C PRO A 697 -15.50 -0.49 -0.14
N LEU A 698 -15.65 -1.20 -1.26
CA LEU A 698 -16.72 -2.15 -1.48
C LEU A 698 -16.26 -3.24 -2.45
N THR A 699 -16.37 -4.50 -2.04
CA THR A 699 -16.02 -5.65 -2.89
C THR A 699 -17.19 -5.99 -3.80
N ARG A 700 -17.02 -5.81 -5.12
CA ARG A 700 -17.98 -6.15 -6.17
C ARG A 700 -17.37 -7.09 -7.19
N ASP A 701 -18.21 -7.66 -8.06
CA ASP A 701 -17.81 -8.67 -9.04
C ASP A 701 -17.28 -8.07 -10.36
N GLY A 702 -17.70 -6.86 -10.75
CA GLY A 702 -17.20 -6.20 -11.97
C GLY A 702 -15.77 -5.65 -11.84
N GLY A 703 -15.02 -5.59 -12.94
CA GLY A 703 -13.69 -4.98 -12.96
C GLY A 703 -12.62 -5.74 -12.15
N GLN A 704 -12.82 -7.04 -11.90
CA GLN A 704 -11.94 -7.88 -11.08
C GLN A 704 -10.94 -8.67 -11.93
N LYS A 705 -9.65 -8.57 -11.59
CA LYS A 705 -8.58 -9.32 -12.26
C LYS A 705 -8.32 -10.66 -11.59
N LEU A 706 -7.86 -11.64 -12.38
CA LEU A 706 -7.36 -12.92 -11.89
C LEU A 706 -6.13 -12.72 -11.01
N GLY A 707 -6.13 -13.29 -9.81
CA GLY A 707 -4.92 -13.41 -9.00
C GLY A 707 -4.00 -14.48 -9.58
N ARG A 708 -2.74 -14.13 -9.84
CA ARG A 708 -1.72 -15.06 -10.35
C ARG A 708 -0.65 -15.25 -9.27
N LYS A 709 -0.13 -16.47 -9.11
CA LYS A 709 0.94 -16.77 -8.14
C LYS A 709 2.20 -15.94 -8.37
N TYR A 710 2.54 -15.72 -9.65
CA TYR A 710 3.72 -14.98 -10.07
C TYR A 710 3.35 -13.93 -11.12
N SER A 711 4.10 -12.84 -11.13
CA SER A 711 3.99 -11.74 -12.08
C SER A 711 5.37 -11.44 -12.64
N LEU A 712 5.56 -11.50 -13.97
CA LEU A 712 6.89 -11.32 -14.59
C LEU A 712 7.48 -9.94 -14.29
N ILE A 713 6.64 -8.92 -14.15
CA ILE A 713 7.08 -7.56 -13.82
C ILE A 713 7.76 -7.49 -12.45
N GLU A 714 7.33 -8.34 -11.51
CA GLU A 714 7.89 -8.48 -10.16
C GLU A 714 9.09 -9.44 -10.16
N LEU A 715 9.01 -10.55 -10.90
CA LEU A 715 10.11 -11.51 -10.98
C LEU A 715 11.36 -10.91 -11.61
N THR A 716 11.21 -9.99 -12.56
CA THR A 716 12.33 -9.32 -13.24
C THR A 716 12.69 -7.97 -12.61
N ASP A 717 12.22 -7.68 -11.39
CA ASP A 717 12.40 -6.39 -10.69
C ASP A 717 13.86 -5.96 -10.58
N GLU A 718 14.80 -6.90 -10.44
CA GLU A 718 16.24 -6.62 -10.42
C GLU A 718 16.75 -5.82 -11.63
N ARG A 719 16.09 -5.95 -12.81
CA ARG A 719 16.47 -5.23 -14.03
C ARG A 719 16.09 -3.75 -13.99
N ASN A 720 15.09 -3.39 -13.19
CA ASN A 720 14.68 -2.01 -12.92
C ASN A 720 14.00 -1.95 -11.53
N PRO A 721 14.79 -1.83 -10.44
CA PRO A 721 14.30 -2.03 -9.08
C PRO A 721 13.19 -1.07 -8.67
N TRP A 722 12.00 -1.63 -8.48
CA TRP A 722 10.85 -0.97 -7.87
C TRP A 722 10.53 -1.60 -6.52
N TYR A 723 10.39 -2.92 -6.42
CA TYR A 723 10.10 -3.57 -5.14
C TYR A 723 11.34 -3.75 -4.27
N GLN A 724 12.51 -3.85 -4.88
CA GLN A 724 13.80 -4.05 -4.22
C GLN A 724 14.68 -2.82 -4.19
N ARG A 725 14.14 -1.62 -4.48
CA ARG A 725 14.91 -0.38 -4.37
C ARG A 725 15.53 -0.23 -2.96
N PRO A 726 16.82 0.13 -2.85
CA PRO A 726 17.49 0.33 -1.56
C PRO A 726 16.81 1.39 -0.69
N ASN A 727 16.96 1.27 0.64
CA ASN A 727 16.50 2.30 1.56
C ASN A 727 17.42 3.53 1.46
N ALA A 728 16.84 4.69 1.14
CA ALA A 728 17.53 5.98 1.06
C ALA A 728 17.11 6.95 2.18
N SER A 729 16.45 6.45 3.23
CA SER A 729 16.09 7.24 4.41
C SER A 729 17.35 7.55 5.21
N ASN A 730 17.50 8.78 5.68
CA ASN A 730 18.62 9.13 6.55
C ASN A 730 18.36 8.51 7.94
N ALA A 731 19.40 7.92 8.54
CA ALA A 731 19.39 7.67 9.98
C ALA A 731 19.79 9.00 10.64
N GLU A 732 18.83 9.69 11.26
CA GLU A 732 19.10 10.85 12.13
C GLU A 732 19.83 10.45 13.42
#